data_AF-A0A933Q3I5-F1
#
_entry.id   AF-A0A933Q3I5-F1
#
_cell.length_a   1.000
_cell.length_b   1.000
_cell.length_c   1.000
_cell.angle_alpha   90.00
_cell.angle_beta   90.00
_cell.angle_gamma   90.00
#
_symmetry.space_group_name_H-M   'P 1'
#
loop_
_entity.id
_entity.type
_entity.pdbx_description
1 polymer ?
#
loop_
_entity_poly.entity_id
_entity_poly.type
_entity_poly.pdbx_seq_one_letter_code
_entity_poly.pdbx_strand_id
1 'polypeptide(L)'
;MHVRIIMAVLLMTAFLSAAPKSAIMTSPAESKGLSLTLETDEGKNSVVTRADREGWLCSPGSAKGKYMYFKVTDDSCRNGASPSVQLTVEYFDEGTGEMRIEYDSLDEAKLPGAFKPETIATCANTKTWKTAKIGIKDARFGGRCNGSDFRISLSAAAACVLASVSIASWKDPNDIPAPPVKWRVVSTKYPTADVVIAGYSVREFGAAGDGTGDDTAAFQAAMNAMAKQGGGTVFVPSGRYAIRGNLIIPTSVTLRGEWMKPVTGRSVDGSIIMAYADRGMSNGTPFILLKQSSGIKDLTIWYPEQDAGSIVPYPYTLRQDGGDNATFENLTLVNVYQGIVIGPNGNELHYIKNVYATFLSTGIQFDRTTDIGRLENIFINPDIWSDSGLPGAPAKNGPHASWVYDNGTAIRMYRSDWEYGAYVYIRGYKTGFEILTSPQGSPNAQFYEFVITNCRTALSVIDANSIGLSFTACTFAGDDTGVSLSPSFTAIALFHTSVIRGKTAAQLDGKGNSAALFQHCTFEGPVLRTAGNASFLGCVFNSPKDQLTLGADVNAVTIAGCTFKGGKRIVNKSDSPLISIRDESVPPTKIPHLPYPGEKSLKPPKADLYVVTDDTWGAKKDGSTDDTAVIQNALNAAAKNGGGIVFLPGGSYNIKGQLTVPSAVELRGVYDVPHHTLGKGSTLRIYSGRGDESAPPAIVMAPGSGMRGMTFMYPELQCSAITPYPFMIQGQGANIYIINIAALNPYKMLDFTTYRCDSHYLDYVSGSPMKAGIAVGGGSKNGEVRNAQFNPHYWNRSPYPDCPGGIGGFKGNAVWDYQKENFDAFIFGDCENELQFQNFVFGSLYGLHFVLENGKGASGIVLGHGTDGSKISAAFDGLGKAGMDFINAELVCMSTTDRKYILFGEQFKSEARFYNTLLWAQPEYSAVVHGGSLVFELANFLHYATFLVDGGTLTLINSYLNNNTTGAKEITVKNASSPVSLIGNITTYGMRTDGAAASQVRAEFNTQRNVPIPDDTKELSVSLGKRQKKFGISVREKDGESENVAAEKAGRGGWMSIKQPSHAPGTYFMYCTVEFPGFKNGGAPNAVIAVDYFDEGTGEFRIAYDSSDESVKVVAKTPGAWKEAGTLRMTDTKTWKTLEFAVNDAKFSGRCNGADLRFEIKSGTIKPVVGAVRIIKRD
;
A
#
# COMPACT_ATOMS: atom_id res chain seq x y z
N MET A 1 -61.29 -36.57 24.04
CA MET A 1 -61.50 -37.77 23.21
C MET A 1 -62.49 -37.38 22.12
N HIS A 2 -62.16 -37.60 20.84
CA HIS A 2 -63.04 -37.46 19.66
C HIS A 2 -63.59 -36.06 19.27
N VAL A 3 -62.71 -35.09 18.94
CA VAL A 3 -62.94 -34.12 17.85
C VAL A 3 -61.57 -33.76 17.21
N ARG A 4 -60.85 -34.76 16.71
CA ARG A 4 -59.55 -34.58 16.01
C ARG A 4 -59.38 -35.50 14.79
N ILE A 5 -60.48 -35.97 14.19
CA ILE A 5 -60.42 -36.96 13.08
C ILE A 5 -61.04 -36.47 11.76
N ILE A 6 -61.72 -35.31 11.71
CA ILE A 6 -62.35 -34.86 10.45
C ILE A 6 -61.57 -33.75 9.71
N MET A 7 -60.61 -33.07 10.36
CA MET A 7 -59.74 -32.10 9.67
C MET A 7 -58.43 -32.71 9.12
N ALA A 8 -58.18 -34.00 9.37
CA ALA A 8 -57.00 -34.72 8.90
C ALA A 8 -57.18 -35.40 7.53
N VAL A 9 -58.42 -35.48 7.01
CA VAL A 9 -58.73 -36.21 5.76
C VAL A 9 -58.80 -35.30 4.53
N LEU A 10 -58.86 -33.97 4.69
CA LEU A 10 -58.82 -33.02 3.55
C LEU A 10 -57.43 -32.46 3.20
N LEU A 11 -56.39 -32.77 4.00
CA LEU A 11 -55.00 -32.38 3.70
C LEU A 11 -54.12 -33.54 3.23
N MET A 12 -54.68 -34.75 3.11
CA MET A 12 -53.94 -35.97 2.72
C MET A 12 -54.15 -36.41 1.27
N THR A 13 -54.74 -35.55 0.42
CA THR A 13 -54.89 -35.80 -1.04
C THR A 13 -54.25 -34.71 -1.92
N ALA A 14 -53.16 -34.09 -1.47
CA ALA A 14 -52.34 -33.21 -2.31
C ALA A 14 -50.83 -33.54 -2.30
N PHE A 15 -50.45 -34.73 -1.82
CA PHE A 15 -49.13 -35.33 -2.08
C PHE A 15 -49.27 -36.48 -3.08
N LEU A 16 -49.76 -36.19 -4.28
CA LEU A 16 -49.18 -36.86 -5.44
C LEU A 16 -47.79 -36.25 -5.60
N SER A 17 -46.75 -37.06 -5.41
CA SER A 17 -45.40 -36.73 -5.81
C SER A 17 -45.42 -36.28 -7.28
N ALA A 18 -45.24 -35.00 -7.55
CA ALA A 18 -44.69 -34.61 -8.82
C ALA A 18 -43.34 -35.34 -8.92
N ALA A 19 -43.18 -36.20 -9.92
CA ALA A 19 -41.89 -36.81 -10.22
C ALA A 19 -40.81 -35.71 -10.25
N PRO A 20 -39.56 -35.99 -9.84
CA PRO A 20 -38.49 -35.00 -9.95
C PRO A 20 -38.47 -34.44 -11.37
N LYS A 21 -38.56 -33.11 -11.48
CA LYS A 21 -38.48 -32.38 -12.76
C LYS A 21 -37.07 -32.60 -13.31
N SER A 22 -36.93 -33.52 -14.26
CA SER A 22 -35.64 -33.94 -14.76
C SER A 22 -35.69 -34.22 -16.25
N ALA A 23 -34.70 -33.71 -16.96
CA ALA A 23 -34.46 -34.02 -18.36
C ALA A 23 -33.16 -34.83 -18.50
N ILE A 24 -33.16 -35.88 -19.32
CA ILE A 24 -32.02 -36.79 -19.50
C ILE A 24 -31.86 -37.18 -20.96
N MET A 25 -30.60 -37.41 -21.36
CA MET A 25 -30.19 -37.99 -22.63
C MET A 25 -29.18 -39.10 -22.35
N THR A 26 -29.41 -40.32 -22.86
CA THR A 26 -28.50 -41.48 -22.71
C THR A 26 -27.99 -42.00 -24.07
N SER A 27 -27.04 -42.95 -24.04
CA SER A 27 -26.66 -43.78 -25.20
C SER A 27 -26.93 -45.27 -24.92
N PRO A 28 -27.60 -46.01 -25.84
CA PRO A 28 -28.26 -45.50 -27.05
C PRO A 28 -29.46 -44.60 -26.70
N ALA A 29 -29.91 -43.80 -27.68
CA ALA A 29 -30.69 -42.58 -27.47
C ALA A 29 -32.06 -42.78 -26.80
N GLU A 30 -32.11 -42.70 -25.47
CA GLU A 30 -33.32 -42.32 -24.74
C GLU A 30 -33.19 -40.84 -24.35
N SER A 31 -34.04 -39.99 -24.94
CA SER A 31 -34.19 -38.60 -24.55
C SER A 31 -35.52 -38.38 -23.87
N LYS A 32 -35.48 -37.79 -22.67
CA LYS A 32 -36.66 -37.30 -21.95
C LYS A 32 -36.39 -35.85 -21.61
N GLY A 33 -36.98 -34.92 -22.36
CA GLY A 33 -36.85 -33.49 -22.07
C GLY A 33 -35.50 -32.83 -22.42
N LEU A 34 -34.52 -33.59 -22.92
CA LEU A 34 -33.19 -33.11 -23.32
C LEU A 34 -32.77 -33.75 -24.64
N SER A 35 -32.41 -32.95 -25.64
CA SER A 35 -31.97 -33.45 -26.96
C SER A 35 -30.58 -32.96 -27.32
N LEU A 36 -29.76 -33.87 -27.86
CA LEU A 36 -28.44 -33.58 -28.43
C LEU A 36 -28.54 -33.23 -29.90
N THR A 37 -27.86 -32.16 -30.32
CA THR A 37 -27.65 -31.88 -31.75
C THR A 37 -26.51 -32.75 -32.28
N LEU A 38 -26.78 -33.59 -33.29
CA LEU A 38 -25.83 -34.58 -33.79
C LEU A 38 -24.66 -33.97 -34.57
N GLU A 39 -24.89 -32.91 -35.32
CA GLU A 39 -23.86 -32.26 -36.15
C GLU A 39 -24.06 -30.75 -36.21
N THR A 40 -22.97 -30.02 -35.99
CA THR A 40 -22.86 -28.56 -36.20
C THR A 40 -21.50 -28.25 -36.85
N ASP A 41 -21.29 -27.01 -37.29
CA ASP A 41 -19.96 -26.53 -37.71
C ASP A 41 -18.92 -26.60 -36.58
N GLU A 42 -19.37 -26.71 -35.33
CA GLU A 42 -18.56 -26.63 -34.12
C GLU A 42 -18.40 -27.98 -33.39
N GLY A 43 -19.00 -29.07 -33.90
CA GLY A 43 -18.85 -30.40 -33.30
C GLY A 43 -19.68 -31.48 -34.00
N LYS A 44 -19.14 -32.70 -34.07
CA LYS A 44 -19.81 -33.88 -34.64
C LYS A 44 -19.90 -34.99 -33.60
N ASN A 45 -21.11 -35.43 -33.29
CA ASN A 45 -21.37 -36.39 -32.21
C ASN A 45 -21.67 -37.78 -32.78
N SER A 46 -20.92 -38.78 -32.31
CA SER A 46 -21.05 -40.18 -32.76
C SER A 46 -21.07 -41.13 -31.57
N VAL A 47 -21.78 -42.25 -31.69
CA VAL A 47 -21.79 -43.29 -30.66
C VAL A 47 -20.52 -44.13 -30.80
N VAL A 48 -19.84 -44.36 -29.67
CA VAL A 48 -18.70 -45.26 -29.56
C VAL A 48 -18.86 -46.16 -28.34
N THR A 49 -18.25 -47.34 -28.37
CA THR A 49 -18.18 -48.24 -27.22
C THR A 49 -16.86 -48.06 -26.48
N ARG A 50 -16.91 -47.98 -25.15
CA ARG A 50 -15.76 -47.94 -24.23
C ARG A 50 -16.05 -48.82 -23.02
N ALA A 51 -15.16 -49.78 -22.75
CA ALA A 51 -15.30 -50.74 -21.65
C ALA A 51 -16.73 -51.31 -21.54
N ASP A 52 -17.20 -51.92 -22.65
CA ASP A 52 -18.51 -52.58 -22.79
C ASP A 52 -19.76 -51.70 -22.57
N ARG A 53 -19.60 -50.37 -22.58
CA ARG A 53 -20.70 -49.41 -22.49
C ARG A 53 -20.65 -48.42 -23.66
N GLU A 54 -21.82 -48.09 -24.21
CA GLU A 54 -21.94 -47.09 -25.27
C GLU A 54 -21.98 -45.66 -24.71
N GLY A 55 -21.45 -44.71 -25.47
CA GLY A 55 -21.59 -43.28 -25.19
C GLY A 55 -21.25 -42.40 -26.38
N TRP A 56 -21.55 -41.12 -26.25
CA TRP A 56 -21.37 -40.10 -27.28
C TRP A 56 -19.95 -39.53 -27.24
N LEU A 57 -19.25 -39.60 -28.37
CA LEU A 57 -17.96 -38.94 -28.61
C LEU A 57 -18.16 -37.72 -29.52
N CYS A 58 -17.64 -36.56 -29.08
CA CYS A 58 -17.59 -35.35 -29.91
C CYS A 58 -16.25 -35.27 -30.64
N SER A 59 -16.30 -35.29 -31.96
CA SER A 59 -15.18 -34.97 -32.84
C SER A 59 -15.23 -33.50 -33.27
N PRO A 60 -14.08 -32.88 -33.62
CA PRO A 60 -14.07 -31.50 -34.06
C PRO A 60 -14.92 -31.25 -35.31
N GLY A 61 -15.67 -30.14 -35.32
CA GLY A 61 -16.40 -29.65 -36.50
C GLY A 61 -15.50 -28.89 -37.50
N SER A 62 -16.11 -28.29 -38.53
CA SER A 62 -15.43 -27.44 -39.54
C SER A 62 -14.73 -26.22 -38.91
N ALA A 63 -15.28 -25.67 -37.82
CA ALA A 63 -14.73 -24.58 -37.02
C ALA A 63 -13.71 -25.05 -35.95
N LYS A 64 -13.30 -26.34 -35.98
CA LYS A 64 -12.31 -26.96 -35.07
C LYS A 64 -12.66 -26.99 -33.56
N GLY A 65 -13.87 -26.60 -33.17
CA GLY A 65 -14.38 -26.78 -31.81
C GLY A 65 -14.81 -28.22 -31.50
N LYS A 66 -14.85 -28.62 -30.22
CA LYS A 66 -15.46 -29.87 -29.74
C LYS A 66 -16.64 -29.56 -28.83
N TYR A 67 -17.75 -29.16 -29.44
CA TYR A 67 -18.94 -28.71 -28.73
C TYR A 67 -20.13 -29.65 -28.94
N MET A 68 -20.66 -30.18 -27.84
CA MET A 68 -21.91 -30.93 -27.82
C MET A 68 -23.06 -30.00 -27.45
N TYR A 69 -23.98 -29.74 -28.36
CA TYR A 69 -25.09 -28.81 -28.16
C TYR A 69 -26.35 -29.51 -27.64
N PHE A 70 -26.95 -28.95 -26.60
CA PHE A 70 -28.12 -29.50 -25.93
C PHE A 70 -29.28 -28.52 -25.91
N LYS A 71 -30.46 -29.03 -26.26
CA LYS A 71 -31.72 -28.31 -26.14
C LYS A 71 -32.59 -28.94 -25.07
N VAL A 72 -33.06 -28.12 -24.14
CA VAL A 72 -34.00 -28.46 -23.08
C VAL A 72 -35.40 -28.33 -23.66
N THR A 73 -36.08 -29.46 -23.80
CA THR A 73 -37.45 -29.55 -24.30
C THR A 73 -38.48 -29.76 -23.18
N ASP A 74 -38.00 -29.97 -21.95
CA ASP A 74 -38.83 -29.98 -20.75
C ASP A 74 -39.14 -28.54 -20.28
N ASP A 75 -40.41 -28.13 -20.40
CA ASP A 75 -40.88 -26.81 -19.98
C ASP A 75 -40.66 -26.52 -18.49
N SER A 76 -40.47 -27.54 -17.66
CA SER A 76 -40.24 -27.37 -16.23
C SER A 76 -38.83 -26.87 -15.88
N CYS A 77 -37.89 -26.96 -16.83
CA CYS A 77 -36.51 -26.50 -16.72
C CYS A 77 -36.20 -25.32 -17.67
N ARG A 78 -37.09 -25.00 -18.61
CA ARG A 78 -36.88 -23.99 -19.65
C ARG A 78 -37.29 -22.58 -19.21
N ASN A 79 -36.74 -21.55 -19.85
CA ASN A 79 -37.07 -20.12 -19.63
C ASN A 79 -37.02 -19.65 -18.16
N GLY A 80 -36.12 -20.20 -17.35
CA GLY A 80 -35.97 -19.85 -15.94
C GLY A 80 -37.04 -20.45 -15.02
N ALA A 81 -37.83 -21.42 -15.49
CA ALA A 81 -38.84 -22.11 -14.66
C ALA A 81 -38.24 -22.82 -13.45
N SER A 82 -36.98 -23.28 -13.56
CA SER A 82 -36.17 -23.78 -12.45
C SER A 82 -34.76 -23.19 -12.57
N PRO A 83 -34.49 -22.02 -11.94
CA PRO A 83 -33.17 -21.37 -12.04
C PRO A 83 -32.05 -22.23 -11.46
N SER A 84 -32.36 -23.03 -10.45
CA SER A 84 -31.39 -23.93 -9.82
C SER A 84 -31.57 -25.37 -10.31
N VAL A 85 -30.57 -25.89 -11.03
CA VAL A 85 -30.55 -27.24 -11.59
C VAL A 85 -29.23 -27.95 -11.32
N GLN A 86 -29.25 -29.27 -11.19
CA GLN A 86 -28.06 -30.11 -11.12
C GLN A 86 -27.85 -30.75 -12.48
N LEU A 87 -26.73 -30.45 -13.13
CA LEU A 87 -26.24 -31.17 -14.29
C LEU A 87 -25.44 -32.38 -13.81
N THR A 88 -25.82 -33.58 -14.24
CA THR A 88 -25.06 -34.82 -14.04
C THR A 88 -24.58 -35.33 -15.39
N VAL A 89 -23.29 -35.63 -15.50
CA VAL A 89 -22.66 -36.19 -16.69
C VAL A 89 -21.98 -37.49 -16.32
N GLU A 90 -22.41 -38.60 -16.92
CA GLU A 90 -21.68 -39.86 -16.86
C GLU A 90 -20.79 -39.99 -18.08
N TYR A 91 -19.49 -40.14 -17.86
CA TYR A 91 -18.50 -40.10 -18.94
C TYR A 91 -17.36 -41.12 -18.73
N PHE A 92 -16.82 -41.60 -19.84
CA PHE A 92 -15.57 -42.35 -19.86
C PHE A 92 -14.41 -41.36 -19.92
N ASP A 93 -13.53 -41.41 -18.92
CA ASP A 93 -12.43 -40.46 -18.74
C ASP A 93 -11.25 -40.79 -19.67
N GLU A 94 -11.33 -40.29 -20.90
CA GLU A 94 -10.34 -40.49 -21.96
C GLU A 94 -9.78 -39.14 -22.46
N GLY A 95 -8.45 -39.06 -22.60
CA GLY A 95 -7.74 -37.81 -22.91
C GLY A 95 -7.53 -36.90 -21.70
N THR A 96 -6.88 -35.76 -21.91
CA THR A 96 -6.51 -34.81 -20.85
C THR A 96 -7.05 -33.41 -21.10
N GLY A 97 -7.45 -32.71 -20.03
CA GLY A 97 -7.92 -31.32 -20.07
C GLY A 97 -9.36 -31.16 -19.60
N GLU A 98 -9.93 -29.97 -19.79
CA GLU A 98 -11.20 -29.61 -19.16
C GLU A 98 -12.44 -29.97 -19.98
N MET A 99 -13.49 -30.36 -19.25
CA MET A 99 -14.87 -30.47 -19.69
C MET A 99 -15.68 -29.37 -19.01
N ARG A 100 -16.29 -28.49 -19.80
CA ARG A 100 -17.09 -27.34 -19.30
C ARG A 100 -18.52 -27.41 -19.82
N ILE A 101 -19.47 -26.85 -19.08
CA ILE A 101 -20.75 -26.40 -19.62
C ILE A 101 -20.64 -24.92 -19.98
N GLU A 102 -21.27 -24.52 -21.07
CA GLU A 102 -21.55 -23.12 -21.39
C GLU A 102 -23.06 -23.00 -21.62
N TYR A 103 -23.77 -22.27 -20.76
CA TYR A 103 -25.23 -22.28 -20.69
C TYR A 103 -25.88 -20.90 -20.82
N ASP A 104 -27.17 -20.91 -21.16
CA ASP A 104 -28.05 -19.75 -21.12
C ASP A 104 -28.49 -19.47 -19.68
N SER A 105 -28.03 -18.36 -19.12
CA SER A 105 -28.18 -17.95 -17.72
C SER A 105 -29.10 -16.73 -17.53
N LEU A 106 -29.56 -16.49 -16.31
CA LEU A 106 -30.32 -15.29 -15.92
C LEU A 106 -29.42 -14.06 -15.71
N ASP A 107 -28.09 -14.22 -15.68
CA ASP A 107 -27.12 -13.14 -15.51
C ASP A 107 -26.88 -12.38 -16.83
N GLU A 108 -27.48 -11.19 -16.97
CA GLU A 108 -27.41 -10.42 -18.22
C GLU A 108 -26.15 -9.55 -18.39
N ALA A 109 -25.17 -9.63 -17.48
CA ALA A 109 -24.03 -8.71 -17.45
C ALA A 109 -23.02 -8.89 -18.61
N LYS A 110 -22.92 -10.06 -19.24
CA LYS A 110 -22.05 -10.35 -20.41
C LYS A 110 -22.76 -11.23 -21.43
N LEU A 111 -22.63 -10.91 -22.72
CA LEU A 111 -23.26 -11.67 -23.83
C LEU A 111 -24.75 -11.96 -23.60
N PRO A 112 -25.52 -10.94 -23.17
CA PRO A 112 -26.83 -11.05 -22.54
C PRO A 112 -27.13 -12.31 -21.70
N GLY A 113 -26.15 -12.93 -21.05
CA GLY A 113 -26.31 -14.16 -20.27
C GLY A 113 -26.20 -15.46 -21.07
N ALA A 114 -25.86 -15.42 -22.36
CA ALA A 114 -25.53 -16.59 -23.16
C ALA A 114 -24.09 -17.08 -22.90
N PHE A 115 -23.89 -18.39 -22.99
CA PHE A 115 -22.58 -19.07 -22.87
C PHE A 115 -21.85 -18.80 -21.54
N LYS A 116 -22.59 -18.67 -20.43
CA LYS A 116 -21.95 -18.58 -19.11
C LYS A 116 -21.21 -19.91 -18.83
N PRO A 117 -19.89 -19.89 -18.63
CA PRO A 117 -19.11 -21.12 -18.50
C PRO A 117 -19.09 -21.62 -17.04
N GLU A 118 -19.13 -22.94 -16.85
CA GLU A 118 -18.82 -23.62 -15.58
C GLU A 118 -18.05 -24.93 -15.85
N THR A 119 -17.12 -25.31 -14.99
CA THR A 119 -16.33 -26.54 -15.16
C THR A 119 -17.11 -27.74 -14.64
N ILE A 120 -17.30 -28.75 -15.49
CA ILE A 120 -17.93 -30.03 -15.14
C ILE A 120 -16.90 -30.95 -14.48
N ALA A 121 -15.74 -31.14 -15.14
CA ALA A 121 -14.67 -32.03 -14.68
C ALA A 121 -13.34 -31.72 -15.40
N THR A 122 -12.23 -32.13 -14.80
CA THR A 122 -10.92 -32.22 -15.46
C THR A 122 -10.68 -33.68 -15.86
N CYS A 123 -10.65 -33.98 -17.15
CA CYS A 123 -10.33 -35.30 -17.68
C CYS A 123 -8.83 -35.59 -17.44
N ALA A 124 -8.54 -36.77 -16.87
CA ALA A 124 -7.21 -37.19 -16.44
C ALA A 124 -6.74 -38.48 -17.14
N ASN A 125 -7.46 -38.90 -18.18
CA ASN A 125 -7.18 -40.09 -18.97
C ASN A 125 -7.10 -41.39 -18.15
N THR A 126 -7.93 -41.52 -17.11
CA THR A 126 -7.92 -42.73 -16.26
C THR A 126 -8.50 -43.96 -16.95
N LYS A 127 -9.17 -43.80 -18.09
CA LYS A 127 -9.84 -44.87 -18.86
C LYS A 127 -10.87 -45.65 -18.04
N THR A 128 -11.61 -44.94 -17.19
CA THR A 128 -12.70 -45.48 -16.38
C THR A 128 -13.96 -44.63 -16.53
N TRP A 129 -15.13 -45.24 -16.31
CA TRP A 129 -16.40 -44.52 -16.25
C TRP A 129 -16.51 -43.74 -14.94
N LYS A 130 -16.90 -42.47 -15.03
CA LYS A 130 -17.05 -41.53 -13.93
C LYS A 130 -18.38 -40.79 -14.03
N THR A 131 -18.83 -40.25 -12.90
CA THR A 131 -20.00 -39.37 -12.82
C THR A 131 -19.56 -38.03 -12.26
N ALA A 132 -19.78 -36.96 -13.02
CA ALA A 132 -19.62 -35.58 -12.57
C ALA A 132 -20.99 -34.97 -12.29
N LYS A 133 -21.09 -34.17 -11.21
CA LYS A 133 -22.30 -33.42 -10.85
C LYS A 133 -21.94 -31.96 -10.58
N ILE A 134 -22.62 -31.04 -11.23
CA ILE A 134 -22.48 -29.61 -10.97
C ILE A 134 -23.84 -28.96 -10.73
N GLY A 135 -23.89 -28.02 -9.79
CA GLY A 135 -25.06 -27.22 -9.51
C GLY A 135 -25.01 -25.88 -10.25
N ILE A 136 -26.01 -25.60 -11.07
CA ILE A 136 -26.19 -24.33 -11.77
C ILE A 136 -27.28 -23.57 -11.02
N LYS A 137 -27.03 -22.32 -10.63
CA LYS A 137 -27.92 -21.56 -9.73
C LYS A 137 -28.86 -20.60 -10.45
N ASP A 138 -28.53 -20.25 -11.69
CA ASP A 138 -29.18 -19.21 -12.48
C ASP A 138 -29.44 -19.65 -13.92
N ALA A 139 -29.81 -20.92 -14.13
CA ALA A 139 -30.19 -21.45 -15.44
C ALA A 139 -31.44 -20.74 -15.99
N ARG A 140 -31.31 -20.19 -17.19
CA ARG A 140 -32.46 -19.71 -17.98
C ARG A 140 -32.91 -20.75 -18.98
N PHE A 141 -32.00 -21.38 -19.72
CA PHE A 141 -32.32 -22.33 -20.79
C PHE A 141 -33.44 -21.79 -21.72
N GLY A 142 -33.18 -20.63 -22.34
CA GLY A 142 -34.10 -19.94 -23.25
C GLY A 142 -33.64 -19.96 -24.71
N GLY A 143 -32.69 -20.82 -25.08
CA GLY A 143 -32.21 -20.99 -26.45
C GLY A 143 -31.16 -19.99 -26.93
N ARG A 144 -30.53 -19.20 -26.04
CA ARG A 144 -29.58 -18.14 -26.45
C ARG A 144 -28.16 -18.62 -26.75
N CYS A 145 -27.88 -19.91 -26.61
CA CYS A 145 -26.60 -20.52 -26.97
C CYS A 145 -26.64 -21.09 -28.40
N ASN A 146 -26.63 -20.23 -29.42
CA ASN A 146 -26.74 -20.59 -30.84
C ASN A 146 -28.00 -21.46 -31.15
N GLY A 147 -29.15 -21.08 -30.59
CA GLY A 147 -30.41 -21.83 -30.76
C GLY A 147 -30.55 -23.05 -29.85
N SER A 148 -29.55 -23.33 -29.01
CA SER A 148 -29.55 -24.34 -27.95
C SER A 148 -29.56 -23.69 -26.57
N ASP A 149 -29.78 -24.49 -25.53
CA ASP A 149 -29.89 -24.02 -24.14
C ASP A 149 -28.57 -24.08 -23.38
N PHE A 150 -27.73 -25.06 -23.72
CA PHE A 150 -26.34 -25.12 -23.28
C PHE A 150 -25.50 -25.97 -24.24
N ARG A 151 -24.18 -25.91 -24.09
CA ARG A 151 -23.24 -26.84 -24.74
C ARG A 151 -22.24 -27.39 -23.73
N ILE A 152 -21.82 -28.63 -23.95
CA ILE A 152 -20.63 -29.20 -23.28
C ILE A 152 -19.44 -28.96 -24.21
N SER A 153 -18.44 -28.25 -23.68
CA SER A 153 -17.20 -27.88 -24.34
C SER A 153 -16.07 -28.78 -23.85
N LEU A 154 -15.37 -29.43 -24.78
CA LEU A 154 -14.18 -30.24 -24.51
C LEU A 154 -12.93 -29.53 -25.04
N SER A 155 -11.87 -29.53 -24.24
CA SER A 155 -10.56 -29.06 -24.70
C SER A 155 -10.04 -29.90 -25.88
N ALA A 156 -9.09 -29.36 -26.65
CA ALA A 156 -8.53 -30.05 -27.81
C ALA A 156 -7.98 -31.45 -27.47
N ALA A 157 -7.33 -31.60 -26.30
CA ALA A 157 -6.74 -32.86 -25.83
C ALA A 157 -7.72 -33.78 -25.08
N ALA A 158 -8.91 -33.30 -24.71
CA ALA A 158 -9.95 -34.12 -24.09
C ALA A 158 -10.68 -34.97 -25.15
N ALA A 159 -10.91 -36.24 -24.85
CA ALA A 159 -11.60 -37.21 -25.72
C ALA A 159 -12.70 -37.97 -24.95
N CYS A 160 -13.23 -37.35 -23.89
CA CYS A 160 -14.20 -37.95 -22.99
C CYS A 160 -15.50 -38.36 -23.73
N VAL A 161 -16.00 -39.56 -23.43
CA VAL A 161 -17.20 -40.16 -24.07
C VAL A 161 -18.36 -40.10 -23.10
N LEU A 162 -19.49 -39.48 -23.45
CA LEU A 162 -20.61 -39.22 -22.54
C LEU A 162 -21.70 -40.31 -22.68
N ALA A 163 -21.88 -41.13 -21.65
CA ALA A 163 -22.96 -42.12 -21.61
C ALA A 163 -24.32 -41.50 -21.28
N SER A 164 -24.35 -40.48 -20.42
CA SER A 164 -25.58 -39.74 -20.14
C SER A 164 -25.32 -38.30 -19.71
N VAL A 165 -26.25 -37.42 -20.06
CA VAL A 165 -26.36 -36.06 -19.55
C VAL A 165 -27.76 -35.87 -18.99
N SER A 166 -27.87 -35.45 -17.74
CA SER A 166 -29.16 -35.13 -17.14
C SER A 166 -29.13 -33.80 -16.41
N ILE A 167 -30.22 -33.04 -16.49
CA ILE A 167 -30.51 -31.89 -15.65
C ILE A 167 -31.71 -32.19 -14.78
N ALA A 168 -31.65 -31.84 -13.50
CA ALA A 168 -32.79 -31.97 -12.59
C ALA A 168 -32.92 -30.73 -11.72
N SER A 169 -34.15 -30.38 -11.32
CA SER A 169 -34.37 -29.33 -10.33
C SER A 169 -33.52 -29.61 -9.09
N TRP A 170 -32.72 -28.63 -8.68
CA TRP A 170 -31.77 -28.80 -7.59
C TRP A 170 -31.99 -27.71 -6.56
N LYS A 171 -32.18 -28.14 -5.31
CA LYS A 171 -31.97 -27.25 -4.17
C LYS A 171 -30.53 -27.43 -3.75
N ASP A 172 -29.77 -26.35 -3.78
CA ASP A 172 -28.42 -26.39 -3.26
C ASP A 172 -28.50 -26.79 -1.78
N PRO A 173 -27.93 -27.94 -1.37
CA PRO A 173 -27.92 -28.33 0.03
C PRO A 173 -27.21 -27.29 0.91
N ASN A 174 -26.44 -26.36 0.30
CA ASN A 174 -25.80 -25.23 0.97
C ASN A 174 -26.60 -23.92 0.94
N ASP A 175 -27.77 -23.88 0.28
CA ASP A 175 -28.65 -22.71 0.30
C ASP A 175 -29.54 -22.77 1.56
N ILE A 176 -28.92 -22.39 2.68
CA ILE A 176 -29.54 -22.38 4.01
C ILE A 176 -30.42 -21.12 4.11
N PRO A 177 -31.74 -21.25 4.28
CA PRO A 177 -32.63 -20.10 4.40
C PRO A 177 -32.24 -19.22 5.60
N ALA A 178 -32.15 -17.91 5.37
CA ALA A 178 -31.84 -16.98 6.43
C ALA A 178 -33.04 -16.84 7.40
N PRO A 179 -32.84 -17.02 8.72
CA PRO A 179 -33.84 -16.62 9.70
C PRO A 179 -34.01 -15.08 9.67
N PRO A 180 -35.10 -14.54 10.25
CA PRO A 180 -35.21 -13.09 10.47
C PRO A 180 -34.03 -12.55 11.26
N VAL A 181 -33.49 -11.40 10.85
CA VAL A 181 -32.38 -10.75 11.55
C VAL A 181 -32.78 -10.37 12.98
N LYS A 182 -31.87 -10.57 13.92
CA LYS A 182 -32.07 -10.21 15.34
C LYS A 182 -30.85 -9.47 15.87
N TRP A 183 -30.89 -8.15 15.79
CA TRP A 183 -29.85 -7.31 16.38
C TRP A 183 -29.83 -7.46 17.89
N ARG A 184 -28.66 -7.79 18.43
CA ARG A 184 -28.50 -8.08 19.85
C ARG A 184 -27.09 -7.77 20.30
N VAL A 185 -26.96 -7.37 21.56
CA VAL A 185 -25.69 -7.41 22.26
C VAL A 185 -25.34 -8.85 22.55
N VAL A 186 -24.14 -9.23 22.17
CA VAL A 186 -23.59 -10.55 22.42
C VAL A 186 -22.80 -10.51 23.72
N SER A 187 -23.16 -11.38 24.66
CA SER A 187 -22.33 -11.62 25.84
C SER A 187 -21.15 -12.49 25.43
N THR A 188 -19.94 -11.94 25.53
CA THR A 188 -18.71 -12.65 25.21
C THR A 188 -18.10 -13.30 26.45
N LYS A 189 -17.50 -14.49 26.27
CA LYS A 189 -16.72 -15.23 27.27
C LYS A 189 -15.42 -14.51 27.62
N TYR A 190 -14.83 -13.78 26.68
CA TYR A 190 -13.60 -13.02 26.89
C TYR A 190 -13.83 -11.51 26.81
N PRO A 191 -13.01 -10.72 27.51
CA PRO A 191 -13.07 -9.26 27.40
C PRO A 191 -12.78 -8.78 25.99
N THR A 192 -13.58 -7.82 25.53
CA THR A 192 -13.41 -7.09 24.27
C THR A 192 -13.18 -5.61 24.56
N ALA A 193 -12.58 -4.85 23.63
CA ALA A 193 -12.42 -3.40 23.77
C ALA A 193 -13.74 -2.62 23.56
N ASP A 194 -14.74 -3.23 22.94
CA ASP A 194 -16.05 -2.63 22.64
C ASP A 194 -17.23 -3.56 23.00
N VAL A 195 -18.47 -3.09 22.87
CA VAL A 195 -19.66 -3.98 23.01
C VAL A 195 -19.90 -4.71 21.69
N VAL A 196 -20.01 -6.03 21.70
CA VAL A 196 -20.27 -6.81 20.48
C VAL A 196 -21.76 -6.75 20.13
N ILE A 197 -22.09 -6.23 18.95
CA ILE A 197 -23.45 -6.24 18.40
C ILE A 197 -23.44 -7.08 17.13
N ALA A 198 -24.35 -8.05 17.04
CA ALA A 198 -24.47 -8.92 15.87
C ALA A 198 -25.91 -9.05 15.41
N GLY A 199 -26.11 -9.19 14.09
CA GLY A 199 -27.42 -9.46 13.50
C GLY A 199 -27.71 -10.95 13.40
N TYR A 200 -26.65 -11.74 13.16
CA TYR A 200 -26.70 -13.19 13.01
C TYR A 200 -25.58 -13.88 13.79
N SER A 201 -25.79 -15.15 14.11
CA SER A 201 -24.74 -16.08 14.52
C SER A 201 -24.66 -17.25 13.55
N VAL A 202 -23.46 -17.77 13.30
CA VAL A 202 -23.26 -18.97 12.46
C VAL A 202 -24.06 -20.19 12.96
N ARG A 203 -24.35 -20.28 14.26
CA ARG A 203 -25.18 -21.36 14.83
C ARG A 203 -26.64 -21.30 14.39
N GLU A 204 -27.16 -20.12 14.07
CA GLU A 204 -28.52 -19.95 13.53
C GLU A 204 -28.64 -20.51 12.11
N PHE A 205 -27.51 -20.72 11.44
CA PHE A 205 -27.39 -21.33 10.13
C PHE A 205 -26.92 -22.79 10.20
N GLY A 206 -26.91 -23.39 11.41
CA GLY A 206 -26.59 -24.81 11.60
C GLY A 206 -25.11 -25.14 11.81
N ALA A 207 -24.23 -24.15 12.02
CA ALA A 207 -22.85 -24.44 12.39
C ALA A 207 -22.81 -25.14 13.76
N ALA A 208 -22.19 -26.32 13.82
CA ALA A 208 -22.11 -27.15 15.02
C ALA A 208 -21.03 -26.63 15.98
N GLY A 209 -19.86 -26.25 15.46
CA GLY A 209 -18.74 -25.82 16.29
C GLY A 209 -18.15 -26.93 17.18
N ASP A 210 -18.30 -28.19 16.76
CA ASP A 210 -17.84 -29.39 17.47
C ASP A 210 -16.45 -29.91 17.03
N GLY A 211 -15.89 -29.35 15.97
CA GLY A 211 -14.58 -29.69 15.40
C GLY A 211 -14.58 -30.89 14.46
N THR A 212 -15.76 -31.45 14.12
CA THR A 212 -15.89 -32.67 13.31
C THR A 212 -16.71 -32.44 12.04
N GLY A 213 -17.91 -31.86 12.16
CA GLY A 213 -18.81 -31.56 11.04
C GLY A 213 -18.32 -30.38 10.20
N ASP A 214 -18.57 -30.40 8.89
CA ASP A 214 -18.19 -29.30 8.01
C ASP A 214 -19.16 -28.11 8.15
N ASP A 215 -18.68 -27.03 8.77
CA ASP A 215 -19.43 -25.82 9.03
C ASP A 215 -19.35 -24.79 7.88
N THR A 216 -18.67 -25.11 6.77
CA THR A 216 -18.41 -24.18 5.65
C THR A 216 -19.69 -23.52 5.13
N ALA A 217 -20.73 -24.32 4.86
CA ALA A 217 -21.99 -23.83 4.29
C ALA A 217 -22.72 -22.88 5.25
N ALA A 218 -22.75 -23.21 6.54
CA ALA A 218 -23.39 -22.39 7.57
C ALA A 218 -22.71 -21.02 7.71
N PHE A 219 -21.37 -20.99 7.70
CA PHE A 219 -20.60 -19.74 7.73
C PHE A 219 -20.90 -18.87 6.52
N GLN A 220 -20.82 -19.44 5.31
CA GLN A 220 -21.04 -18.68 4.08
C GLN A 220 -22.49 -18.17 4.00
N ALA A 221 -23.48 -18.99 4.37
CA ALA A 221 -24.87 -18.59 4.38
C ALA A 221 -25.14 -17.43 5.36
N ALA A 222 -24.56 -17.48 6.57
CA ALA A 222 -24.70 -16.42 7.56
C ALA A 222 -24.14 -15.08 7.05
N MET A 223 -22.95 -15.08 6.45
CA MET A 223 -22.33 -13.88 5.88
C MET A 223 -23.11 -13.33 4.69
N ASN A 224 -23.59 -14.21 3.80
CA ASN A 224 -24.44 -13.82 2.67
C ASN A 224 -25.76 -13.21 3.16
N ALA A 225 -26.37 -13.76 4.21
CA ALA A 225 -27.58 -13.22 4.82
C ALA A 225 -27.34 -11.85 5.46
N MET A 226 -26.18 -11.66 6.11
CA MET A 226 -25.82 -10.38 6.70
C MET A 226 -25.60 -9.30 5.65
N ALA A 227 -24.96 -9.63 4.54
CA ALA A 227 -24.79 -8.72 3.40
C ALA A 227 -26.15 -8.18 2.88
N LYS A 228 -27.18 -9.03 2.83
CA LYS A 228 -28.54 -8.64 2.43
C LYS A 228 -29.22 -7.65 3.38
N GLN A 229 -28.75 -7.53 4.62
CA GLN A 229 -29.24 -6.53 5.59
C GLN A 229 -28.50 -5.19 5.50
N GLY A 230 -27.63 -5.01 4.50
CA GLY A 230 -26.79 -3.81 4.36
C GLY A 230 -25.44 -3.90 5.07
N GLY A 231 -25.05 -5.08 5.56
CA GLY A 231 -23.82 -5.30 6.30
C GLY A 231 -24.03 -5.45 7.81
N GLY A 232 -22.93 -5.60 8.53
CA GLY A 232 -22.89 -5.83 9.97
C GLY A 232 -22.13 -7.10 10.37
N THR A 233 -22.22 -7.42 11.65
CA THR A 233 -21.45 -8.51 12.24
C THR A 233 -22.20 -9.83 12.22
N VAL A 234 -21.52 -10.87 11.72
CA VAL A 234 -21.87 -12.28 11.95
C VAL A 234 -21.01 -12.79 13.10
N PHE A 235 -21.67 -13.20 14.18
CA PHE A 235 -20.99 -13.69 15.37
C PHE A 235 -20.68 -15.18 15.32
N VAL A 236 -19.46 -15.54 15.69
CA VAL A 236 -18.96 -16.90 15.84
C VAL A 236 -18.75 -17.18 17.33
N PRO A 237 -19.66 -17.90 18.01
CA PRO A 237 -19.47 -18.25 19.43
C PRO A 237 -18.26 -19.16 19.63
N SER A 238 -17.73 -19.22 20.85
CA SER A 238 -16.66 -20.17 21.21
C SER A 238 -17.00 -21.59 20.75
N GLY A 239 -16.01 -22.27 20.19
CA GLY A 239 -16.19 -23.58 19.56
C GLY A 239 -15.07 -23.88 18.57
N ARG A 240 -15.09 -25.09 18.02
CA ARG A 240 -14.16 -25.55 16.99
C ARG A 240 -14.93 -25.78 15.70
N TYR A 241 -14.66 -24.99 14.67
CA TYR A 241 -15.45 -25.03 13.44
C TYR A 241 -14.58 -25.61 12.32
N ALA A 242 -14.89 -26.84 11.88
CA ALA A 242 -14.17 -27.44 10.76
C ALA A 242 -14.70 -26.86 9.45
N ILE A 243 -13.81 -26.21 8.70
CA ILE A 243 -14.12 -25.58 7.41
C ILE A 243 -13.30 -26.31 6.34
N ARG A 244 -14.00 -27.05 5.47
CA ARG A 244 -13.38 -27.87 4.41
C ARG A 244 -13.38 -27.20 3.04
N GLY A 245 -14.03 -26.05 2.89
CA GLY A 245 -13.96 -25.21 1.69
C GLY A 245 -13.32 -23.85 1.95
N ASN A 246 -13.45 -22.94 0.99
CA ASN A 246 -13.04 -21.54 1.11
C ASN A 246 -14.24 -20.66 1.46
N LEU A 247 -13.98 -19.54 2.13
CA LEU A 247 -15.01 -18.57 2.54
C LEU A 247 -14.78 -17.21 1.86
N ILE A 248 -15.87 -16.49 1.61
CA ILE A 248 -15.85 -15.10 1.16
C ILE A 248 -16.61 -14.25 2.18
N ILE A 249 -15.94 -13.27 2.77
CA ILE A 249 -16.56 -12.24 3.60
C ILE A 249 -17.05 -11.11 2.67
N PRO A 250 -18.38 -10.89 2.53
CA PRO A 250 -18.91 -9.88 1.64
C PRO A 250 -18.60 -8.45 2.09
N THR A 251 -18.78 -7.48 1.19
CA THR A 251 -18.65 -6.06 1.51
C THR A 251 -19.55 -5.66 2.68
N SER A 252 -19.02 -4.82 3.57
CA SER A 252 -19.69 -4.34 4.78
C SER A 252 -20.02 -5.41 5.82
N VAL A 253 -19.52 -6.64 5.67
CA VAL A 253 -19.71 -7.73 6.66
C VAL A 253 -18.45 -7.91 7.50
N THR A 254 -18.63 -8.08 8.80
CA THR A 254 -17.56 -8.49 9.71
C THR A 254 -17.85 -9.90 10.22
N LEU A 255 -16.90 -10.83 10.05
CA LEU A 255 -16.93 -12.11 10.75
C LEU A 255 -16.19 -11.94 12.09
N ARG A 256 -16.92 -12.03 13.20
CA ARG A 256 -16.38 -11.75 14.52
C ARG A 256 -16.57 -12.91 15.48
N GLY A 257 -15.50 -13.34 16.14
CA GLY A 257 -15.54 -14.43 17.10
C GLY A 257 -15.43 -13.99 18.55
N GLU A 258 -14.99 -14.95 19.38
CA GLU A 258 -14.52 -14.72 20.72
C GLU A 258 -13.03 -15.03 20.78
N TRP A 259 -12.25 -14.05 21.21
CA TRP A 259 -10.81 -14.16 21.20
C TRP A 259 -10.20 -13.81 22.54
N MET A 260 -9.19 -14.58 22.88
CA MET A 260 -8.28 -14.26 23.94
C MET A 260 -6.94 -13.96 23.30
N LYS A 261 -6.41 -12.76 23.57
CA LYS A 261 -5.03 -12.42 23.26
C LYS A 261 -4.11 -13.56 23.71
N PRO A 262 -3.30 -14.16 22.81
CA PRO A 262 -2.48 -15.29 23.17
C PRO A 262 -1.40 -14.85 24.16
N VAL A 263 -1.19 -15.68 25.17
CA VAL A 263 -0.19 -15.48 26.22
C VAL A 263 0.72 -16.69 26.24
N THR A 264 2.03 -16.47 26.27
CA THR A 264 3.05 -17.51 26.37
C THR A 264 2.71 -18.52 27.47
N GLY A 265 2.72 -19.82 27.13
CA GLY A 265 2.42 -20.91 28.07
C GLY A 265 0.92 -21.12 28.38
N ARG A 266 0.01 -20.36 27.75
CA ARG A 266 -1.44 -20.54 27.88
C ARG A 266 -2.03 -21.00 26.56
N SER A 267 -2.83 -22.07 26.61
CA SER A 267 -3.54 -22.58 25.44
C SER A 267 -4.48 -21.53 24.85
N VAL A 268 -4.59 -21.53 23.51
CA VAL A 268 -5.59 -20.72 22.81
C VAL A 268 -6.98 -21.30 23.08
N ASP A 269 -7.97 -20.41 23.19
CA ASP A 269 -9.37 -20.74 23.46
C ASP A 269 -10.26 -19.72 22.74
N GLY A 270 -11.56 -19.99 22.68
CA GLY A 270 -12.56 -19.15 22.00
C GLY A 270 -13.02 -19.73 20.68
N SER A 271 -13.16 -18.87 19.68
CA SER A 271 -13.67 -19.23 18.37
C SER A 271 -12.51 -19.68 17.47
N ILE A 272 -12.38 -20.99 17.29
CA ILE A 272 -11.28 -21.63 16.56
C ILE A 272 -11.80 -22.14 15.22
N ILE A 273 -11.31 -21.57 14.13
CA ILE A 273 -11.56 -22.02 12.76
C ILE A 273 -10.47 -23.04 12.39
N MET A 274 -10.91 -24.26 12.07
CA MET A 274 -10.07 -25.38 11.66
C MET A 274 -10.07 -25.49 10.13
N ALA A 275 -8.94 -25.13 9.51
CA ALA A 275 -8.80 -25.08 8.05
C ALA A 275 -8.33 -26.42 7.48
N TYR A 276 -9.09 -26.97 6.54
CA TYR A 276 -8.81 -28.23 5.83
C TYR A 276 -8.67 -28.08 4.31
N ALA A 277 -9.04 -26.92 3.76
CA ALA A 277 -9.07 -26.71 2.32
C ALA A 277 -7.65 -26.71 1.72
N ASP A 278 -7.53 -27.29 0.52
CA ASP A 278 -6.39 -27.14 -0.40
C ASP A 278 -5.00 -27.58 0.14
N ARG A 279 -4.96 -28.56 1.05
CA ARG A 279 -3.71 -29.17 1.53
C ARG A 279 -2.82 -29.64 0.38
N GLY A 280 -1.55 -29.24 0.41
CA GLY A 280 -0.54 -29.57 -0.60
C GLY A 280 -0.46 -28.58 -1.76
N MET A 281 -1.26 -27.51 -1.77
CA MET A 281 -1.28 -26.50 -2.83
C MET A 281 -0.88 -25.12 -2.30
N SER A 282 0.22 -24.52 -2.78
CA SER A 282 0.61 -23.14 -2.39
C SER A 282 -0.06 -22.04 -3.21
N ASN A 283 -0.47 -22.36 -4.45
CA ASN A 283 -1.01 -21.40 -5.42
C ASN A 283 -2.54 -21.53 -5.59
N GLY A 284 -3.22 -22.19 -4.64
CA GLY A 284 -4.67 -22.41 -4.66
C GLY A 284 -5.49 -21.17 -4.31
N THR A 285 -6.80 -21.35 -4.21
CA THR A 285 -7.74 -20.33 -3.71
C THR A 285 -7.39 -19.98 -2.26
N PRO A 286 -7.38 -18.70 -1.85
CA PRO A 286 -7.18 -18.36 -0.44
C PRO A 286 -8.25 -19.01 0.45
N PHE A 287 -7.90 -19.39 1.68
CA PHE A 287 -8.86 -20.00 2.60
C PHE A 287 -10.04 -19.06 2.93
N ILE A 288 -9.76 -17.78 3.20
CA ILE A 288 -10.78 -16.73 3.36
C ILE A 288 -10.42 -15.51 2.52
N LEU A 289 -11.35 -15.08 1.66
CA LEU A 289 -11.26 -13.87 0.86
C LEU A 289 -12.14 -12.77 1.45
N LEU A 290 -11.57 -11.58 1.65
CA LEU A 290 -12.25 -10.40 2.13
C LEU A 290 -12.53 -9.46 0.96
N LYS A 291 -13.78 -8.99 0.87
CA LYS A 291 -14.17 -7.90 -0.04
C LYS A 291 -13.93 -6.54 0.63
N GLN A 292 -14.03 -5.47 -0.15
CA GLN A 292 -13.88 -4.10 0.37
C GLN A 292 -14.83 -3.83 1.55
N SER A 293 -14.40 -3.03 2.52
CA SER A 293 -15.17 -2.68 3.72
C SER A 293 -15.63 -3.87 4.57
N SER A 294 -14.96 -5.00 4.44
CA SER A 294 -15.19 -6.19 5.27
C SER A 294 -14.10 -6.38 6.31
N GLY A 295 -14.40 -7.17 7.33
CA GLY A 295 -13.45 -7.46 8.40
C GLY A 295 -13.51 -8.89 8.89
N ILE A 296 -12.38 -9.36 9.41
CA ILE A 296 -12.29 -10.55 10.23
C ILE A 296 -11.68 -10.17 11.57
N LYS A 297 -12.38 -10.49 12.67
CA LYS A 297 -12.04 -10.01 13.99
C LYS A 297 -12.23 -11.04 15.10
N ASP A 298 -11.40 -10.99 16.13
CA ASP A 298 -11.54 -11.77 17.36
C ASP A 298 -11.63 -13.30 17.09
N LEU A 299 -10.67 -13.86 16.36
CA LEU A 299 -10.70 -15.28 15.93
C LEU A 299 -9.32 -15.95 15.99
N THR A 300 -9.32 -17.28 16.17
CA THR A 300 -8.13 -18.13 15.97
C THR A 300 -8.31 -18.97 14.71
N ILE A 301 -7.26 -19.08 13.87
CA ILE A 301 -7.22 -19.98 12.71
C ILE A 301 -6.08 -20.98 12.89
N TRP A 302 -6.39 -22.27 12.69
CA TRP A 302 -5.47 -23.39 12.88
C TRP A 302 -5.67 -24.44 11.77
N TYR A 303 -4.57 -25.04 11.30
CA TYR A 303 -4.54 -26.10 10.29
C TYR A 303 -4.27 -27.46 10.98
N PRO A 304 -5.29 -28.30 11.21
CA PRO A 304 -5.15 -29.53 12.00
C PRO A 304 -4.28 -30.60 11.36
N GLU A 305 -4.17 -30.61 10.04
CA GLU A 305 -3.42 -31.62 9.27
C GLU A 305 -1.97 -31.20 8.97
N GLN A 306 -1.51 -30.10 9.58
CA GLN A 306 -0.13 -29.65 9.50
C GLN A 306 0.71 -30.33 10.58
N ASP A 307 1.78 -31.00 10.17
CA ASP A 307 2.69 -31.71 11.06
C ASP A 307 4.03 -30.96 11.14
N ALA A 308 4.48 -30.68 12.37
CA ALA A 308 5.74 -29.99 12.62
C ALA A 308 6.95 -30.76 12.05
N GLY A 309 6.89 -32.09 12.00
CA GLY A 309 7.94 -32.94 11.43
C GLY A 309 7.90 -33.05 9.90
N SER A 310 6.79 -32.67 9.27
CA SER A 310 6.58 -32.78 7.82
C SER A 310 5.67 -31.65 7.32
N ILE A 311 6.26 -30.46 7.16
CA ILE A 311 5.53 -29.26 6.76
C ILE A 311 5.03 -29.41 5.32
N VAL A 312 3.72 -29.23 5.11
CA VAL A 312 3.06 -29.30 3.80
C VAL A 312 2.52 -27.92 3.39
N PRO A 313 2.61 -27.54 2.09
CA PRO A 313 2.07 -26.28 1.60
C PRO A 313 0.54 -26.14 1.73
N TYR A 314 0.07 -24.91 1.95
CA TYR A 314 -1.33 -24.48 1.82
C TYR A 314 -1.38 -23.11 1.14
N PRO A 315 -2.50 -22.70 0.54
CA PRO A 315 -2.64 -21.36 -0.03
C PRO A 315 -2.57 -20.29 1.05
N TYR A 316 -2.58 -19.03 0.64
CA TYR A 316 -2.75 -17.92 1.59
C TYR A 316 -4.03 -18.09 2.41
N THR A 317 -3.90 -17.96 3.73
CA THR A 317 -5.04 -18.14 4.64
C THR A 317 -6.04 -17.02 4.50
N LEU A 318 -5.56 -15.78 4.42
CA LEU A 318 -6.39 -14.59 4.34
C LEU A 318 -5.97 -13.77 3.12
N ARG A 319 -6.94 -13.27 2.35
CA ARG A 319 -6.67 -12.40 1.21
C ARG A 319 -7.62 -11.22 1.14
N GLN A 320 -7.07 -10.01 0.98
CA GLN A 320 -7.80 -8.89 0.39
C GLN A 320 -7.61 -8.95 -1.12
N ASP A 321 -8.70 -9.16 -1.86
CA ASP A 321 -8.66 -9.22 -3.33
C ASP A 321 -9.14 -7.90 -3.94
N GLY A 322 -8.20 -6.98 -4.13
CA GLY A 322 -8.44 -5.67 -4.71
C GLY A 322 -9.40 -4.78 -3.90
N GLY A 323 -9.64 -3.56 -4.41
CA GLY A 323 -10.53 -2.58 -3.79
C GLY A 323 -9.93 -1.87 -2.58
N ASP A 324 -10.72 -0.97 -1.99
CA ASP A 324 -10.18 0.14 -1.22
C ASP A 324 -9.81 -0.22 0.22
N ASN A 325 -10.41 -1.22 0.88
CA ASN A 325 -10.09 -1.48 2.30
C ASN A 325 -10.50 -2.88 2.78
N ALA A 326 -9.69 -3.52 3.63
CA ALA A 326 -10.08 -4.69 4.42
C ALA A 326 -9.37 -4.71 5.78
N THR A 327 -10.03 -5.26 6.80
CA THR A 327 -9.50 -5.28 8.17
C THR A 327 -9.25 -6.69 8.70
N PHE A 328 -8.08 -6.86 9.29
CA PHE A 328 -7.62 -8.08 9.95
C PHE A 328 -7.23 -7.71 11.38
N GLU A 329 -8.12 -7.95 12.35
CA GLU A 329 -7.96 -7.44 13.72
C GLU A 329 -8.06 -8.55 14.75
N ASN A 330 -7.22 -8.56 15.77
CA ASN A 330 -7.33 -9.48 16.91
C ASN A 330 -7.35 -10.96 16.48
N LEU A 331 -6.30 -11.38 15.77
CA LEU A 331 -6.21 -12.73 15.19
C LEU A 331 -5.08 -13.54 15.81
N THR A 332 -5.32 -14.84 15.99
CA THR A 332 -4.26 -15.81 16.28
C THR A 332 -4.15 -16.85 15.16
N LEU A 333 -3.02 -16.87 14.47
CA LEU A 333 -2.75 -17.71 13.30
C LEU A 333 -1.69 -18.76 13.66
N VAL A 334 -2.11 -19.98 14.01
CA VAL A 334 -1.28 -20.87 14.84
C VAL A 334 -0.20 -21.63 14.09
N ASN A 335 -0.46 -22.16 12.89
CA ASN A 335 0.49 -23.00 12.15
C ASN A 335 0.25 -22.86 10.64
N VAL A 336 0.08 -21.60 10.25
CA VAL A 336 -0.34 -21.22 8.91
C VAL A 336 0.82 -21.34 7.94
N TYR A 337 0.66 -22.00 6.79
CA TYR A 337 1.73 -22.05 5.80
C TYR A 337 1.99 -20.68 5.16
N GLN A 338 0.98 -20.12 4.49
CA GLN A 338 0.99 -18.76 3.96
C GLN A 338 -0.08 -17.91 4.64
N GLY A 339 0.31 -16.75 5.17
CA GLY A 339 -0.51 -15.94 6.06
C GLY A 339 -1.53 -15.06 5.35
N ILE A 340 -1.25 -13.77 5.31
CA ILE A 340 -2.11 -12.72 4.77
C ILE A 340 -1.51 -12.22 3.46
N VAL A 341 -2.31 -12.15 2.39
CA VAL A 341 -1.91 -11.50 1.15
C VAL A 341 -2.85 -10.36 0.78
N ILE A 342 -2.28 -9.20 0.47
CA ILE A 342 -2.99 -8.05 -0.08
C ILE A 342 -2.59 -7.92 -1.56
N GLY A 343 -3.57 -7.98 -2.46
CA GLY A 343 -3.33 -8.08 -3.90
C GLY A 343 -3.52 -9.51 -4.44
N PRO A 344 -3.08 -9.84 -5.67
CA PRO A 344 -2.22 -9.08 -6.60
C PRO A 344 -2.96 -8.06 -7.49
N ASN A 345 -4.28 -7.93 -7.34
CA ASN A 345 -5.03 -6.84 -7.96
C ASN A 345 -4.75 -5.52 -7.23
N GLY A 346 -4.99 -4.39 -7.90
CA GLY A 346 -4.84 -3.07 -7.28
C GLY A 346 -5.71 -2.97 -6.02
N ASN A 347 -5.11 -2.54 -4.93
CA ASN A 347 -5.69 -2.51 -3.59
C ASN A 347 -5.22 -1.27 -2.85
N GLU A 348 -5.94 -0.93 -1.79
CA GLU A 348 -5.66 0.21 -0.91
C GLU A 348 -6.08 -0.15 0.53
N LEU A 349 -5.67 0.67 1.50
CA LEU A 349 -6.18 0.76 2.89
C LEU A 349 -6.35 -0.56 3.66
N HIS A 350 -5.46 -1.52 3.47
CA HIS A 350 -5.45 -2.69 4.37
C HIS A 350 -5.13 -2.22 5.80
N TYR A 351 -5.84 -2.77 6.78
CA TYR A 351 -5.57 -2.55 8.19
C TYR A 351 -5.34 -3.87 8.91
N ILE A 352 -4.10 -4.13 9.29
CA ILE A 352 -3.70 -5.32 10.03
C ILE A 352 -3.32 -4.90 11.44
N LYS A 353 -4.08 -5.35 12.44
CA LYS A 353 -3.92 -4.94 13.83
C LYS A 353 -4.00 -6.13 14.79
N ASN A 354 -3.13 -6.18 15.78
CA ASN A 354 -3.18 -7.19 16.85
C ASN A 354 -3.16 -8.64 16.31
N VAL A 355 -2.27 -8.93 15.35
CA VAL A 355 -2.14 -10.28 14.77
C VAL A 355 -0.97 -11.02 15.42
N TYR A 356 -1.24 -12.21 15.92
CA TYR A 356 -0.29 -13.11 16.55
C TYR A 356 -0.15 -14.37 15.71
N ALA A 357 1.04 -14.70 15.22
CA ALA A 357 1.16 -15.75 14.22
C ALA A 357 2.43 -16.60 14.29
N THR A 358 2.29 -17.87 13.94
CA THR A 358 3.37 -18.69 13.36
C THR A 358 3.05 -18.95 11.90
N PHE A 359 3.87 -18.37 11.03
CA PHE A 359 3.87 -18.62 9.58
C PHE A 359 4.99 -19.59 9.20
N LEU A 360 4.68 -20.60 8.38
CA LEU A 360 5.63 -21.67 8.00
C LEU A 360 6.32 -21.42 6.65
N SER A 361 5.88 -20.41 5.90
CA SER A 361 6.49 -19.94 4.65
C SER A 361 6.49 -18.40 4.62
N THR A 362 5.68 -17.75 3.77
CA THR A 362 5.50 -16.29 3.75
C THR A 362 4.34 -15.86 4.65
N GLY A 363 4.61 -14.97 5.60
CA GLY A 363 3.63 -14.48 6.55
C GLY A 363 2.68 -13.44 5.98
N ILE A 364 3.05 -12.17 6.05
CA ILE A 364 2.26 -11.06 5.48
C ILE A 364 2.92 -10.62 4.18
N GLN A 365 2.18 -10.61 3.07
CA GLN A 365 2.65 -10.13 1.77
C GLN A 365 1.70 -9.08 1.20
N PHE A 366 2.23 -7.99 0.66
CA PHE A 366 1.43 -6.97 -0.02
C PHE A 366 2.19 -6.37 -1.22
N ASP A 367 1.44 -6.06 -2.27
CA ASP A 367 1.93 -5.46 -3.52
C ASP A 367 0.82 -4.62 -4.16
N ARG A 368 1.21 -3.62 -4.94
CA ARG A 368 0.33 -2.69 -5.68
C ARG A 368 -0.65 -1.92 -4.80
N THR A 369 -0.23 -1.56 -3.60
CA THR A 369 -1.01 -0.71 -2.70
C THR A 369 -0.82 0.76 -3.11
N THR A 370 -1.88 1.47 -3.52
CA THR A 370 -1.82 2.86 -4.06
C THR A 370 -2.18 3.96 -3.04
N ASP A 371 -2.68 3.57 -1.87
CA ASP A 371 -3.09 4.44 -0.77
C ASP A 371 -2.76 3.70 0.56
N ILE A 372 -2.88 4.38 1.70
CA ILE A 372 -2.15 3.99 2.93
C ILE A 372 -2.54 2.63 3.54
N GLY A 373 -1.66 1.65 3.37
CA GLY A 373 -1.63 0.39 4.11
C GLY A 373 -1.08 0.55 5.53
N ARG A 374 -1.64 -0.19 6.50
CA ARG A 374 -1.29 -0.08 7.92
C ARG A 374 -1.04 -1.42 8.60
N LEU A 375 0.10 -1.50 9.29
CA LEU A 375 0.49 -2.58 10.20
C LEU A 375 0.63 -2.03 11.63
N GLU A 376 -0.15 -2.53 12.58
CA GLU A 376 -0.14 -2.07 13.97
C GLU A 376 -0.11 -3.25 14.95
N ASN A 377 0.88 -3.29 15.85
CA ASN A 377 0.94 -4.26 16.95
C ASN A 377 0.89 -5.74 16.48
N ILE A 378 1.91 -6.16 15.74
CA ILE A 378 1.98 -7.49 15.10
C ILE A 378 3.05 -8.35 15.76
N PHE A 379 2.74 -9.62 16.05
CA PHE A 379 3.65 -10.57 16.70
C PHE A 379 3.82 -11.82 15.85
N ILE A 380 5.01 -12.04 15.30
CA ILE A 380 5.30 -13.20 14.45
C ILE A 380 6.44 -14.00 15.06
N ASN A 381 6.16 -15.20 15.54
CA ASN A 381 7.16 -16.10 16.11
C ASN A 381 6.70 -17.57 16.10
N PRO A 382 7.62 -18.55 16.04
CA PRO A 382 7.27 -19.98 16.01
C PRO A 382 6.63 -20.49 17.31
N ASP A 383 6.82 -19.79 18.43
CA ASP A 383 6.30 -20.24 19.72
C ASP A 383 4.77 -20.08 19.84
N ILE A 384 4.13 -19.31 18.95
CA ILE A 384 2.65 -19.24 18.92
C ILE A 384 2.05 -20.64 18.64
N TRP A 385 2.66 -21.45 17.76
CA TRP A 385 2.26 -22.85 17.59
C TRP A 385 2.54 -23.68 18.83
N SER A 386 3.77 -23.58 19.36
CA SER A 386 4.20 -24.37 20.51
C SER A 386 3.36 -24.11 21.77
N ASP A 387 2.99 -22.86 22.01
CA ASP A 387 2.22 -22.42 23.18
C ASP A 387 0.70 -22.58 22.98
N SER A 388 0.24 -22.93 21.78
CA SER A 388 -1.19 -22.96 21.45
C SER A 388 -2.00 -23.98 22.26
N GLY A 389 -1.38 -25.07 22.72
CA GLY A 389 -2.07 -26.18 23.36
C GLY A 389 -3.09 -26.90 22.46
N LEU A 390 -3.09 -26.62 21.15
CA LEU A 390 -3.91 -27.36 20.19
C LEU A 390 -3.32 -28.74 19.90
N PRO A 391 -4.12 -29.73 19.48
CA PRO A 391 -3.61 -31.04 19.07
C PRO A 391 -2.48 -30.92 18.05
N GLY A 392 -1.40 -31.67 18.24
CA GLY A 392 -0.22 -31.60 17.37
C GLY A 392 0.67 -30.36 17.59
N ALA A 393 0.44 -29.55 18.62
CA ALA A 393 1.37 -28.49 19.02
C ALA A 393 2.76 -29.07 19.35
N PRO A 394 3.84 -28.63 18.68
CA PRO A 394 5.19 -29.10 18.93
C PRO A 394 5.77 -28.50 20.22
N ALA A 395 6.85 -29.07 20.74
CA ALA A 395 7.64 -28.44 21.80
C ALA A 395 8.38 -27.19 21.27
N LYS A 396 8.65 -26.23 22.17
CA LYS A 396 9.51 -25.07 21.87
C LYS A 396 10.84 -25.51 21.31
N ASN A 397 11.35 -24.78 20.31
CA ASN A 397 12.56 -25.13 19.55
C ASN A 397 12.48 -26.48 18.81
N GLY A 398 11.28 -27.03 18.59
CA GLY A 398 11.07 -28.25 17.81
C GLY A 398 11.26 -28.06 16.30
N PRO A 399 10.98 -29.10 15.48
CA PRO A 399 11.28 -29.10 14.04
C PRO A 399 10.68 -27.93 13.25
N HIS A 400 9.46 -27.49 13.59
CA HIS A 400 8.83 -26.31 13.00
C HIS A 400 9.65 -25.01 13.17
N ALA A 401 10.28 -24.80 14.33
CA ALA A 401 11.08 -23.61 14.60
C ALA A 401 12.35 -23.60 13.72
N SER A 402 13.03 -24.76 13.59
CA SER A 402 14.15 -24.92 12.66
C SER A 402 13.72 -24.71 11.22
N TRP A 403 12.58 -25.29 10.80
CA TRP A 403 12.03 -25.10 9.47
C TRP A 403 11.82 -23.62 9.14
N VAL A 404 11.17 -22.88 10.02
CA VAL A 404 10.89 -21.45 9.83
C VAL A 404 12.17 -20.61 9.82
N TYR A 405 13.14 -20.95 10.67
CA TYR A 405 14.45 -20.30 10.69
C TYR A 405 15.25 -20.50 9.40
N ASP A 406 15.04 -21.61 8.69
CA ASP A 406 15.73 -21.93 7.44
C ASP A 406 14.95 -21.51 6.17
N ASN A 407 13.62 -21.38 6.26
CA ASN A 407 12.75 -21.24 5.08
C ASN A 407 11.76 -20.05 5.14
N GLY A 408 11.42 -19.55 6.33
CA GLY A 408 10.32 -18.60 6.52
C GLY A 408 10.69 -17.14 6.30
N THR A 409 9.78 -16.37 5.70
CA THR A 409 9.83 -14.90 5.64
C THR A 409 8.61 -14.35 6.36
N ALA A 410 8.80 -13.57 7.43
CA ALA A 410 7.68 -13.11 8.24
C ALA A 410 6.86 -12.01 7.53
N ILE A 411 7.50 -10.98 6.96
CA ILE A 411 6.83 -9.94 6.16
C ILE A 411 7.57 -9.74 4.85
N ARG A 412 6.79 -9.65 3.76
CA ARG A 412 7.25 -9.34 2.41
C ARG A 412 6.49 -8.15 1.82
N MET A 413 7.21 -7.07 1.58
CA MET A 413 6.67 -5.85 0.99
C MET A 413 7.19 -5.68 -0.43
N TYR A 414 6.28 -5.49 -1.38
CA TYR A 414 6.58 -5.06 -2.75
C TYR A 414 6.19 -3.60 -2.92
N ARG A 415 5.59 -3.19 -4.05
CA ARG A 415 5.14 -1.82 -4.25
C ARG A 415 4.02 -1.50 -3.27
N SER A 416 4.28 -0.58 -2.36
CA SER A 416 3.28 0.13 -1.58
C SER A 416 3.63 1.62 -1.65
N ASP A 417 2.65 2.43 -2.03
CA ASP A 417 2.74 3.87 -1.97
C ASP A 417 2.40 4.27 -0.53
N TRP A 418 3.43 4.55 0.28
CA TRP A 418 3.33 4.98 1.68
C TRP A 418 2.76 3.93 2.65
N GLU A 419 3.52 2.85 2.88
CA GLU A 419 3.15 1.90 3.95
C GLU A 419 3.48 2.46 5.33
N TYR A 420 2.52 2.33 6.25
CA TYR A 420 2.69 2.71 7.65
C TYR A 420 2.82 1.47 8.53
N GLY A 421 3.93 1.38 9.27
CA GLY A 421 4.12 0.31 10.25
C GLY A 421 4.48 0.83 11.63
N ALA A 422 3.81 0.32 12.67
CA ALA A 422 4.22 0.57 14.05
C ALA A 422 4.05 -0.67 14.95
N TYR A 423 5.00 -0.86 15.87
CA TYR A 423 4.96 -1.90 16.91
C TYR A 423 4.91 -3.32 16.31
N VAL A 424 5.94 -3.70 15.55
CA VAL A 424 6.01 -5.01 14.89
C VAL A 424 7.13 -5.84 15.51
N TYR A 425 6.78 -6.98 16.09
CA TYR A 425 7.66 -7.85 16.85
C TYR A 425 7.82 -9.20 16.12
N ILE A 426 9.02 -9.48 15.61
CA ILE A 426 9.31 -10.68 14.82
C ILE A 426 10.49 -11.43 15.42
N ARG A 427 10.42 -12.76 15.50
CA ARG A 427 11.61 -13.58 15.80
C ARG A 427 11.59 -14.99 15.24
N GLY A 428 12.78 -15.54 15.01
CA GLY A 428 12.97 -16.96 14.69
C GLY A 428 12.79 -17.33 13.22
N TYR A 429 12.94 -16.37 12.29
CA TYR A 429 12.72 -16.57 10.85
C TYR A 429 14.02 -16.52 10.05
N LYS A 430 14.03 -17.07 8.83
CA LYS A 430 15.12 -16.83 7.89
C LYS A 430 15.27 -15.34 7.61
N THR A 431 14.18 -14.72 7.18
CA THR A 431 14.11 -13.27 6.96
C THR A 431 12.97 -12.68 7.78
N GLY A 432 13.28 -11.70 8.64
CA GLY A 432 12.25 -11.01 9.40
C GLY A 432 11.39 -10.12 8.51
N PHE A 433 12.00 -9.11 7.90
CA PHE A 433 11.31 -8.20 6.98
C PHE A 433 12.08 -8.10 5.66
N GLU A 434 11.39 -8.39 4.56
CA GLU A 434 11.93 -8.37 3.20
C GLU A 434 11.20 -7.30 2.38
N ILE A 435 11.95 -6.35 1.81
CA ILE A 435 11.45 -5.27 0.94
C ILE A 435 11.99 -5.49 -0.47
N LEU A 436 11.09 -5.57 -1.45
CA LEU A 436 11.39 -5.89 -2.85
C LEU A 436 10.75 -4.91 -3.82
N THR A 437 11.03 -5.13 -5.11
CA THR A 437 10.36 -4.46 -6.23
C THR A 437 9.46 -5.44 -6.97
N SER A 438 8.40 -4.92 -7.57
CA SER A 438 7.53 -5.65 -8.49
C SER A 438 7.52 -4.96 -9.87
N PRO A 439 7.01 -5.59 -10.94
CA PRO A 439 6.85 -4.93 -12.23
C PRO A 439 6.01 -3.65 -12.18
N GLN A 440 5.26 -3.43 -11.10
CA GLN A 440 4.44 -2.24 -10.89
C GLN A 440 5.19 -1.10 -10.21
N GLY A 441 6.36 -1.35 -9.62
CA GLY A 441 7.21 -0.33 -9.04
C GLY A 441 7.95 -0.78 -7.79
N SER A 442 8.56 0.20 -7.13
CA SER A 442 9.30 0.02 -5.88
C SER A 442 8.60 0.79 -4.75
N PRO A 443 8.69 0.31 -3.49
CA PRO A 443 8.01 0.94 -2.37
C PRO A 443 8.64 2.23 -1.83
N ASN A 444 7.84 3.00 -1.10
CA ASN A 444 8.27 3.94 -0.05
C ASN A 444 7.40 3.75 1.19
N ALA A 445 7.96 3.99 2.37
CA ALA A 445 7.29 3.66 3.63
C ALA A 445 7.97 4.27 4.86
N GLN A 446 7.24 4.26 5.97
CA GLN A 446 7.75 4.63 7.29
C GLN A 446 7.42 3.57 8.35
N PHE A 447 8.38 3.34 9.25
CA PHE A 447 8.33 2.30 10.27
C PHE A 447 8.80 2.81 11.62
N TYR A 448 8.00 2.54 12.66
CA TYR A 448 8.30 2.85 14.05
C TYR A 448 8.30 1.60 14.92
N GLU A 449 9.32 1.41 15.74
CA GLU A 449 9.40 0.31 16.70
C GLU A 449 9.19 -1.09 16.08
N PHE A 450 9.93 -1.38 15.01
CA PHE A 450 10.08 -2.74 14.51
C PHE A 450 11.17 -3.44 15.32
N VAL A 451 10.81 -4.49 16.06
CA VAL A 451 11.72 -5.28 16.87
C VAL A 451 11.82 -6.68 16.27
N ILE A 452 12.87 -6.87 15.48
CA ILE A 452 13.14 -8.11 14.74
C ILE A 452 14.40 -8.76 15.31
N THR A 453 14.26 -9.94 15.91
CA THR A 453 15.33 -10.60 16.68
C THR A 453 15.46 -12.08 16.32
N ASN A 454 16.64 -12.67 16.50
CA ASN A 454 16.86 -14.12 16.29
C ASN A 454 16.40 -14.60 14.91
N CYS A 455 16.55 -13.77 13.89
CA CYS A 455 16.36 -14.14 12.50
C CYS A 455 17.73 -14.33 11.84
N ARG A 456 17.87 -15.09 10.74
CA ARG A 456 19.16 -15.08 10.02
C ARG A 456 19.48 -13.68 9.50
N THR A 457 18.51 -13.08 8.80
CA THR A 457 18.53 -11.67 8.40
C THR A 457 17.32 -10.94 9.01
N ALA A 458 17.55 -9.87 9.78
CA ALA A 458 16.45 -9.12 10.38
C ALA A 458 15.72 -8.25 9.34
N LEU A 459 16.46 -7.41 8.61
CA LEU A 459 15.93 -6.59 7.52
C LEU A 459 16.73 -6.83 6.23
N SER A 460 16.04 -7.17 5.14
CA SER A 460 16.60 -7.27 3.78
C SER A 460 15.86 -6.34 2.83
N VAL A 461 16.60 -5.45 2.15
CA VAL A 461 16.06 -4.49 1.19
C VAL A 461 16.73 -4.70 -0.16
N ILE A 462 15.94 -5.11 -1.14
CA ILE A 462 16.40 -5.27 -2.52
C ILE A 462 16.50 -3.90 -3.20
N ASP A 463 15.39 -3.19 -3.28
CA ASP A 463 15.35 -1.79 -3.68
C ASP A 463 14.08 -1.10 -3.16
N ALA A 464 14.08 0.22 -3.18
CA ALA A 464 12.93 1.08 -2.92
C ALA A 464 12.81 2.10 -4.05
N ASN A 465 11.80 2.95 -4.04
CA ASN A 465 11.81 4.13 -4.90
C ASN A 465 12.64 5.24 -4.25
N SER A 466 12.95 6.30 -5.01
CA SER A 466 13.86 7.35 -4.55
C SER A 466 13.32 8.25 -3.43
N ILE A 467 12.03 8.14 -3.08
CA ILE A 467 11.45 8.78 -1.89
C ILE A 467 12.09 8.17 -0.64
N GLY A 468 12.24 6.85 -0.63
CA GLY A 468 13.02 6.12 0.37
C GLY A 468 12.22 5.43 1.47
N LEU A 469 12.95 4.96 2.48
CA LEU A 469 12.43 4.23 3.63
C LEU A 469 12.87 4.90 4.92
N SER A 470 11.95 5.07 5.88
CA SER A 470 12.21 5.69 7.19
C SER A 470 12.03 4.67 8.32
N PHE A 471 13.07 4.45 9.14
CA PHE A 471 13.07 3.55 10.29
C PHE A 471 13.45 4.28 11.58
N THR A 472 12.54 4.35 12.56
CA THR A 472 12.78 5.02 13.85
C THR A 472 12.53 4.09 15.02
N ALA A 473 13.39 4.15 16.04
CA ALA A 473 13.29 3.33 17.26
C ALA A 473 13.22 1.82 16.99
N CYS A 474 13.83 1.35 15.90
CA CYS A 474 13.78 -0.05 15.49
C CYS A 474 14.94 -0.87 16.08
N THR A 475 14.74 -2.16 16.27
CA THR A 475 15.79 -3.13 16.59
C THR A 475 15.86 -4.19 15.48
N PHE A 476 16.97 -4.22 14.75
CA PHE A 476 17.26 -5.22 13.72
C PHE A 476 18.41 -6.10 14.18
N ALA A 477 18.09 -7.19 14.89
CA ALA A 477 19.06 -8.13 15.45
C ALA A 477 18.98 -9.49 14.75
N GLY A 478 19.75 -9.64 13.66
CA GLY A 478 19.90 -10.90 12.96
C GLY A 478 21.13 -11.69 13.45
N ASP A 479 21.06 -13.01 13.42
CA ASP A 479 22.18 -13.89 13.79
C ASP A 479 23.30 -13.80 12.76
N ASP A 480 22.96 -13.70 11.46
CA ASP A 480 23.93 -13.50 10.38
C ASP A 480 24.03 -12.02 10.00
N THR A 481 22.90 -11.35 9.74
CA THR A 481 22.89 -9.94 9.33
C THR A 481 21.74 -9.16 9.95
N GLY A 482 22.04 -8.01 10.58
CA GLY A 482 21.01 -7.09 11.07
C GLY A 482 20.26 -6.43 9.92
N VAL A 483 20.93 -5.54 9.19
CA VAL A 483 20.38 -4.85 8.02
C VAL A 483 21.18 -5.21 6.77
N SER A 484 20.50 -5.57 5.69
CA SER A 484 21.08 -5.80 4.37
C SER A 484 20.41 -4.93 3.33
N LEU A 485 21.20 -4.09 2.65
CA LEU A 485 20.82 -3.42 1.40
C LEU A 485 21.52 -4.17 0.26
N SER A 486 20.79 -4.50 -0.81
CA SER A 486 21.32 -5.33 -1.89
C SER A 486 22.25 -4.56 -2.84
N PRO A 487 23.11 -5.24 -3.63
CA PRO A 487 23.90 -4.59 -4.68
C PRO A 487 23.06 -3.88 -5.75
N SER A 488 21.78 -4.23 -5.88
CA SER A 488 20.85 -3.58 -6.81
C SER A 488 20.22 -2.31 -6.23
N PHE A 489 20.38 -2.05 -4.93
CA PHE A 489 19.77 -0.92 -4.22
C PHE A 489 20.23 0.42 -4.84
N THR A 490 19.27 1.25 -5.23
CA THR A 490 19.49 2.57 -5.84
C THR A 490 18.91 3.72 -5.03
N ALA A 491 18.01 3.41 -4.10
CA ALA A 491 17.25 4.37 -3.33
C ALA A 491 17.98 4.87 -2.07
N ILE A 492 17.21 5.32 -1.07
CA ILE A 492 17.69 5.80 0.21
C ILE A 492 16.95 5.14 1.38
N ALA A 493 17.70 4.81 2.44
CA ALA A 493 17.16 4.35 3.70
C ALA A 493 17.68 5.21 4.86
N LEU A 494 16.79 5.64 5.73
CA LEU A 494 17.05 6.51 6.88
C LEU A 494 16.79 5.76 8.18
N PHE A 495 17.75 5.80 9.11
CA PHE A 495 17.66 5.12 10.41
C PHE A 495 17.91 6.09 11.56
N HIS A 496 16.97 6.17 12.49
CA HIS A 496 17.07 7.01 13.69
C HIS A 496 16.89 6.19 14.96
N THR A 497 17.74 6.43 15.97
CA THR A 497 17.66 5.83 17.32
C THR A 497 17.42 4.30 17.27
N SER A 498 18.05 3.63 16.31
CA SER A 498 17.83 2.20 16.05
C SER A 498 19.02 1.36 16.51
N VAL A 499 18.75 0.13 16.94
CA VAL A 499 19.76 -0.85 17.34
C VAL A 499 19.91 -1.88 16.23
N ILE A 500 21.13 -2.11 15.77
CA ILE A 500 21.42 -3.00 14.65
C ILE A 500 22.50 -3.99 15.07
N ARG A 501 22.20 -5.30 15.02
CA ARG A 501 23.06 -6.37 15.53
C ARG A 501 23.17 -7.51 14.54
N GLY A 502 24.37 -8.11 14.47
CA GLY A 502 24.60 -9.41 13.85
C GLY A 502 26.08 -9.74 13.67
N LYS A 503 26.40 -10.93 13.14
CA LYS A 503 27.78 -11.24 12.68
C LYS A 503 28.29 -10.17 11.71
N THR A 504 27.37 -9.65 10.89
CA THR A 504 27.45 -8.35 10.23
C THR A 504 26.28 -7.51 10.72
N ALA A 505 26.55 -6.39 11.40
CA ALA A 505 25.47 -5.51 11.85
C ALA A 505 24.73 -4.93 10.65
N ALA A 506 25.46 -4.33 9.71
CA ALA A 506 24.89 -3.80 8.49
C ALA A 506 25.76 -4.10 7.26
N GLN A 507 25.19 -4.77 6.27
CA GLN A 507 25.73 -4.93 4.92
C GLN A 507 25.02 -3.92 4.01
N LEU A 508 25.71 -2.83 3.69
CA LEU A 508 25.17 -1.71 2.94
C LEU A 508 25.74 -1.75 1.52
N ASP A 509 25.22 -2.68 0.72
CA ASP A 509 25.50 -2.68 -0.70
C ASP A 509 24.59 -1.69 -1.43
N GLY A 510 24.94 -1.40 -2.67
CA GLY A 510 24.15 -0.54 -3.53
C GLY A 510 24.94 -0.12 -4.75
N LYS A 511 24.33 0.68 -5.61
CA LYS A 511 24.97 1.23 -6.81
C LYS A 511 24.69 2.72 -6.96
N GLY A 512 25.47 3.39 -7.81
CA GLY A 512 25.28 4.79 -8.16
C GLY A 512 25.15 5.70 -6.93
N ASN A 513 24.05 6.46 -6.87
CA ASN A 513 23.77 7.43 -5.82
C ASN A 513 22.92 6.88 -4.66
N SER A 514 22.85 5.56 -4.48
CA SER A 514 22.17 4.98 -3.31
C SER A 514 22.72 5.54 -2.00
N ALA A 515 21.87 5.63 -0.97
CA ALA A 515 22.23 6.24 0.30
C ALA A 515 21.69 5.48 1.53
N ALA A 516 22.49 5.43 2.59
CA ALA A 516 22.06 4.91 3.90
C ALA A 516 22.53 5.87 5.01
N LEU A 517 21.60 6.57 5.64
CA LEU A 517 21.92 7.60 6.64
C LEU A 517 21.49 7.13 8.03
N PHE A 518 22.38 7.25 9.00
CA PHE A 518 22.18 6.79 10.38
C PHE A 518 22.40 7.94 11.36
N GLN A 519 21.44 8.12 12.27
CA GLN A 519 21.52 9.07 13.36
C GLN A 519 21.20 8.41 14.70
N HIS A 520 22.07 8.60 15.69
CA HIS A 520 21.90 8.05 17.04
C HIS A 520 21.64 6.53 17.09
N CYS A 521 22.16 5.81 16.10
CA CYS A 521 22.01 4.36 16.02
C CYS A 521 23.15 3.63 16.76
N THR A 522 22.86 2.43 17.24
CA THR A 522 23.85 1.55 17.87
C THR A 522 24.11 0.33 17.00
N PHE A 523 25.37 0.05 16.70
CA PHE A 523 25.81 -1.10 15.92
C PHE A 523 26.54 -2.11 16.81
N GLU A 524 26.05 -3.35 16.82
CA GLU A 524 26.63 -4.49 17.54
C GLU A 524 27.08 -5.56 16.55
N GLY A 525 28.20 -5.27 15.90
CA GLY A 525 28.78 -6.03 14.78
C GLY A 525 29.48 -5.09 13.80
N PRO A 526 30.22 -5.62 12.81
CA PRO A 526 30.85 -4.82 11.76
C PRO A 526 29.80 -4.21 10.82
N VAL A 527 30.06 -2.99 10.36
CA VAL A 527 29.32 -2.33 9.27
C VAL A 527 30.17 -2.35 8.00
N LEU A 528 29.61 -2.82 6.91
CA LEU A 528 30.27 -2.93 5.61
C LEU A 528 29.51 -2.07 4.60
N ARG A 529 30.12 -0.99 4.10
CA ARG A 529 29.57 -0.16 3.02
C ARG A 529 30.40 -0.40 1.77
N THR A 530 29.85 -1.08 0.76
CA THR A 530 30.64 -1.48 -0.42
C THR A 530 30.67 -0.42 -1.52
N ALA A 531 29.59 0.32 -1.74
CA ALA A 531 29.47 1.36 -2.78
C ALA A 531 28.44 2.44 -2.39
N GLY A 532 28.37 3.57 -3.11
CA GLY A 532 27.36 4.64 -2.89
C GLY A 532 27.62 5.55 -1.67
N ASN A 533 26.58 6.12 -1.06
CA ASN A 533 26.69 7.16 -0.03
C ASN A 533 26.24 6.67 1.37
N ALA A 534 26.85 7.19 2.44
CA ALA A 534 26.37 6.92 3.79
C ALA A 534 26.64 8.07 4.77
N SER A 535 25.94 8.10 5.89
CA SER A 535 26.30 8.95 7.02
C SER A 535 26.10 8.24 8.35
N PHE A 536 26.95 8.58 9.32
CA PHE A 536 26.90 8.06 10.67
C PHE A 536 27.11 9.23 11.63
N LEU A 537 26.02 9.77 12.18
CA LEU A 537 26.04 10.91 13.08
C LEU A 537 25.58 10.48 14.48
N GLY A 538 26.38 10.78 15.50
CA GLY A 538 26.01 10.48 16.89
C GLY A 538 25.83 8.99 17.19
N CYS A 539 26.40 8.11 16.36
CA CYS A 539 26.19 6.66 16.45
C CYS A 539 27.19 5.99 17.42
N VAL A 540 26.83 4.80 17.89
CA VAL A 540 27.68 3.98 18.77
C VAL A 540 28.09 2.70 18.04
N PHE A 541 29.39 2.48 17.89
CA PHE A 541 29.97 1.25 17.33
C PHE A 541 30.50 0.38 18.48
N ASN A 542 29.75 -0.68 18.80
CA ASN A 542 29.98 -1.58 19.92
C ASN A 542 30.51 -2.95 19.43
N SER A 543 31.55 -2.94 18.60
CA SER A 543 32.23 -4.16 18.11
C SER A 543 33.69 -4.24 18.58
N PRO A 544 34.18 -5.41 19.04
CA PRO A 544 35.57 -5.63 19.42
C PRO A 544 36.52 -5.92 18.23
N LYS A 545 36.00 -6.10 17.01
CA LYS A 545 36.75 -6.29 15.75
C LYS A 545 36.70 -5.01 14.89
N ASP A 546 37.00 -5.08 13.59
CA ASP A 546 36.75 -3.97 12.64
C ASP A 546 35.31 -3.49 12.79
N GLN A 547 35.13 -2.17 12.93
CA GLN A 547 33.83 -1.57 13.23
C GLN A 547 33.14 -1.08 11.96
N LEU A 548 33.89 -0.45 11.06
CA LEU A 548 33.37 0.06 9.78
C LEU A 548 34.38 -0.19 8.65
N THR A 549 33.93 -0.78 7.55
CA THR A 549 34.71 -0.90 6.31
C THR A 549 34.02 -0.15 5.18
N LEU A 550 34.76 0.73 4.51
CA LEU A 550 34.35 1.43 3.30
C LEU A 550 35.03 0.77 2.09
N GLY A 551 34.22 0.29 1.14
CA GLY A 551 34.65 -0.35 -0.09
C GLY A 551 35.22 0.63 -1.11
N ALA A 552 35.85 0.09 -2.15
CA ALA A 552 36.54 0.88 -3.18
C ALA A 552 35.61 1.75 -4.02
N ASP A 553 34.30 1.43 -4.07
CA ASP A 553 33.28 2.12 -4.88
C ASP A 553 32.39 3.06 -4.05
N VAL A 554 32.75 3.31 -2.79
CA VAL A 554 32.04 4.28 -1.94
C VAL A 554 32.25 5.69 -2.48
N ASN A 555 31.17 6.47 -2.58
CA ASN A 555 31.13 7.81 -3.18
C ASN A 555 31.29 8.92 -2.14
N ALA A 556 30.46 8.96 -1.11
CA ALA A 556 30.49 9.99 -0.08
C ALA A 556 30.13 9.41 1.28
N VAL A 557 30.91 9.73 2.32
CA VAL A 557 30.62 9.29 3.70
C VAL A 557 30.93 10.40 4.68
N THR A 558 29.99 10.67 5.59
CA THR A 558 30.23 11.53 6.76
C THR A 558 30.12 10.71 8.05
N ILE A 559 31.15 10.77 8.89
CA ILE A 559 31.16 10.18 10.24
C ILE A 559 31.48 11.29 11.23
N ALA A 560 30.56 11.60 12.14
CA ALA A 560 30.73 12.66 13.13
C ALA A 560 30.05 12.31 14.47
N GLY A 561 30.64 12.76 15.58
CA GLY A 561 30.11 12.54 16.94
C GLY A 561 29.90 11.08 17.33
N CYS A 562 30.58 10.13 16.68
CA CYS A 562 30.40 8.70 16.90
C CYS A 562 31.32 8.16 18.01
N THR A 563 30.81 7.22 18.81
CA THR A 563 31.57 6.53 19.84
C THR A 563 32.00 5.14 19.38
N PHE A 564 33.27 4.77 19.58
CA PHE A 564 33.83 3.48 19.18
C PHE A 564 34.38 2.72 20.39
N LYS A 565 33.73 1.61 20.76
CA LYS A 565 34.16 0.80 21.90
C LYS A 565 35.47 0.08 21.61
N GLY A 566 36.45 0.21 22.51
CA GLY A 566 37.77 -0.40 22.34
C GLY A 566 38.65 0.30 21.29
N GLY A 567 38.33 1.55 20.93
CA GLY A 567 39.08 2.36 19.97
C GLY A 567 38.47 2.37 18.57
N LYS A 568 38.68 3.48 17.85
CA LYS A 568 38.17 3.72 16.49
C LYS A 568 38.90 2.85 15.47
N ARG A 569 38.17 1.95 14.80
CA ARG A 569 38.69 1.05 13.74
C ARG A 569 37.87 1.16 12.47
N ILE A 570 38.32 2.01 11.56
CA ILE A 570 37.70 2.26 10.25
C ILE A 570 38.68 1.86 9.15
N VAL A 571 38.28 0.94 8.29
CA VAL A 571 39.05 0.52 7.11
C VAL A 571 38.49 1.23 5.88
N ASN A 572 39.22 2.22 5.35
CA ASN A 572 38.81 2.92 4.13
C ASN A 572 39.59 2.41 2.91
N LYS A 573 38.88 1.78 1.95
CA LYS A 573 39.42 1.34 0.66
C LYS A 573 39.05 2.29 -0.50
N SER A 574 38.22 3.30 -0.25
CA SER A 574 37.81 4.29 -1.26
C SER A 574 38.89 5.34 -1.46
N ASP A 575 39.09 5.76 -2.71
CA ASP A 575 39.90 6.92 -3.10
C ASP A 575 39.06 8.21 -3.18
N SER A 576 37.79 8.17 -2.77
CA SER A 576 36.92 9.34 -2.81
C SER A 576 37.42 10.44 -1.87
N PRO A 577 37.51 11.70 -2.34
CA PRO A 577 37.84 12.84 -1.50
C PRO A 577 36.67 13.25 -0.57
N LEU A 578 35.52 12.58 -0.70
CA LEU A 578 34.27 12.92 0.01
C LEU A 578 34.04 12.04 1.24
N ILE A 579 35.09 11.42 1.75
CA ILE A 579 35.06 10.66 3.01
C ILE A 579 35.52 11.60 4.13
N SER A 580 34.58 12.02 4.98
CA SER A 580 34.81 12.90 6.12
C SER A 580 34.67 12.11 7.43
N ILE A 581 35.73 12.10 8.24
CA ILE A 581 35.75 11.43 9.55
C ILE A 581 36.13 12.47 10.61
N ARG A 582 35.23 12.69 11.55
CA ARG A 582 35.21 13.80 12.50
C ARG A 582 34.90 13.28 13.90
N ASP A 583 35.60 13.80 14.90
CA ASP A 583 35.39 13.46 16.32
C ASP A 583 34.48 14.47 17.03
N GLU A 584 34.26 15.60 16.38
CA GLU A 584 33.41 16.68 16.82
C GLU A 584 31.99 16.16 17.10
N SER A 585 31.44 16.53 18.26
CA SER A 585 30.09 16.14 18.66
C SER A 585 29.05 16.76 17.74
N VAL A 586 28.05 15.96 17.36
CA VAL A 586 26.81 16.48 16.79
C VAL A 586 25.87 16.92 17.91
N PRO A 587 24.95 17.87 17.67
CA PRO A 587 23.95 18.25 18.67
C PRO A 587 23.24 17.02 19.23
N PRO A 588 23.13 16.89 20.57
CA PRO A 588 22.42 15.75 21.16
C PRO A 588 20.92 15.92 20.94
N THR A 589 20.28 14.87 20.44
CA THR A 589 18.83 14.84 20.28
C THR A 589 18.23 13.68 21.06
N LYS A 590 17.21 13.98 21.86
CA LYS A 590 16.36 12.98 22.49
C LYS A 590 14.99 12.98 21.80
N ILE A 591 14.75 12.00 20.94
CA ILE A 591 13.40 11.78 20.39
C ILE A 591 12.47 11.29 21.50
N PRO A 592 11.23 11.81 21.60
CA PRO A 592 10.21 11.23 22.46
C PRO A 592 9.94 9.77 22.08
N HIS A 593 10.07 8.85 23.04
CA HIS A 593 9.65 7.46 22.82
C HIS A 593 8.15 7.32 23.10
N LEU A 594 7.41 6.80 22.12
CA LEU A 594 5.98 6.57 22.19
C LEU A 594 5.73 5.05 22.24
N PRO A 595 5.62 4.43 23.42
CA PRO A 595 5.34 3.01 23.52
C PRO A 595 3.94 2.68 22.98
N TYR A 596 3.70 1.43 22.62
CA TYR A 596 2.35 0.97 22.25
C TYR A 596 1.36 1.29 23.39
N PRO A 597 0.28 2.05 23.14
CA PRO A 597 -0.61 2.53 24.21
C PRO A 597 -1.51 1.44 24.82
N GLY A 598 -1.49 0.22 24.26
CA GLY A 598 -2.47 -0.81 24.60
C GLY A 598 -3.80 -0.59 23.87
N GLU A 599 -4.69 -1.58 23.97
CA GLU A 599 -6.07 -1.41 23.52
C GLU A 599 -6.85 -0.56 24.51
N LYS A 600 -7.56 0.47 24.00
CA LYS A 600 -8.49 1.26 24.80
C LYS A 600 -9.87 0.64 24.79
N SER A 601 -10.38 0.31 25.99
CA SER A 601 -11.76 -0.14 26.16
C SER A 601 -12.69 1.08 26.19
N LEU A 602 -13.35 1.36 25.06
CA LEU A 602 -14.25 2.50 24.88
C LEU A 602 -15.66 1.99 24.65
N LYS A 603 -16.50 2.14 25.69
CA LYS A 603 -17.87 1.63 25.76
C LYS A 603 -18.76 2.58 26.57
N PRO A 604 -20.06 2.66 26.29
CA PRO A 604 -21.00 3.25 27.22
C PRO A 604 -21.05 2.42 28.53
N PRO A 605 -21.40 3.04 29.69
CA PRO A 605 -21.51 2.35 30.98
C PRO A 605 -22.54 1.20 31.00
N LYS A 606 -23.53 1.25 30.11
CA LYS A 606 -24.58 0.24 29.93
C LYS A 606 -24.56 -0.29 28.50
N ALA A 607 -24.85 -1.57 28.35
CA ALA A 607 -24.92 -2.24 27.06
C ALA A 607 -26.36 -2.44 26.56
N ASP A 608 -27.36 -1.84 27.21
CA ASP A 608 -28.74 -1.84 26.74
C ASP A 608 -28.82 -1.35 25.27
N LEU A 609 -29.47 -2.13 24.41
CA LEU A 609 -29.51 -1.89 22.97
C LEU A 609 -30.85 -1.30 22.53
N TYR A 610 -30.78 -0.20 21.79
CA TYR A 610 -31.93 0.52 21.25
C TYR A 610 -31.84 0.52 19.72
N VAL A 611 -32.46 -0.48 19.07
CA VAL A 611 -32.43 -0.63 17.62
C VAL A 611 -33.50 0.28 17.01
N VAL A 612 -33.08 1.33 16.29
CA VAL A 612 -34.03 2.40 15.87
C VAL A 612 -35.10 1.96 14.87
N THR A 613 -34.92 0.81 14.23
CA THR A 613 -35.90 0.25 13.28
C THR A 613 -36.93 -0.65 13.95
N ASP A 614 -36.75 -1.00 15.22
CA ASP A 614 -37.74 -1.78 15.95
C ASP A 614 -39.06 -1.00 16.06
N ASP A 615 -40.18 -1.71 16.17
CA ASP A 615 -41.53 -1.14 16.21
C ASP A 615 -41.71 -0.05 17.27
N THR A 616 -40.92 -0.10 18.35
CA THR A 616 -40.88 0.92 19.41
C THR A 616 -40.50 2.31 18.90
N TRP A 617 -39.60 2.40 17.92
CA TRP A 617 -39.04 3.67 17.41
C TRP A 617 -39.45 3.95 15.96
N GLY A 618 -39.39 2.92 15.11
CA GLY A 618 -39.98 2.93 13.77
C GLY A 618 -39.23 3.71 12.69
N ALA A 619 -37.91 3.93 12.83
CA ALA A 619 -37.08 4.55 11.80
C ALA A 619 -37.16 3.76 10.47
N LYS A 620 -37.31 4.46 9.36
CA LYS A 620 -37.62 3.85 8.05
C LYS A 620 -36.41 3.45 7.26
N LYS A 621 -35.27 4.11 7.45
CA LYS A 621 -33.99 3.79 6.81
C LYS A 621 -34.06 3.68 5.27
N ASP A 622 -35.01 4.39 4.67
CA ASP A 622 -35.39 4.30 3.26
C ASP A 622 -34.75 5.39 2.37
N GLY A 623 -33.97 6.29 2.97
CA GLY A 623 -33.33 7.41 2.28
C GLY A 623 -34.29 8.54 1.86
N SER A 624 -35.54 8.52 2.31
CA SER A 624 -36.59 9.49 1.99
C SER A 624 -37.29 10.08 3.22
N THR A 625 -37.68 9.23 4.18
CA THR A 625 -38.33 9.61 5.42
C THR A 625 -37.35 10.30 6.36
N ASP A 626 -37.79 11.39 7.00
CA ASP A 626 -37.02 12.06 8.04
C ASP A 626 -37.04 11.24 9.33
N ASP A 627 -35.90 10.62 9.64
CA ASP A 627 -35.71 9.75 10.80
C ASP A 627 -35.17 10.52 12.03
N THR A 628 -35.03 11.85 11.96
CA THR A 628 -34.42 12.66 13.04
C THR A 628 -35.10 12.44 14.39
N ALA A 629 -36.43 12.62 14.44
CA ALA A 629 -37.17 12.59 15.70
C ALA A 629 -37.15 11.20 16.37
N VAL A 630 -37.28 10.14 15.58
CA VAL A 630 -37.30 8.77 16.09
C VAL A 630 -35.94 8.32 16.61
N ILE A 631 -34.85 8.71 15.93
CA ILE A 631 -33.48 8.46 16.40
C ILE A 631 -33.21 9.27 17.69
N GLN A 632 -33.60 10.55 17.74
CA GLN A 632 -33.42 11.36 18.94
C GLN A 632 -34.21 10.81 20.14
N ASN A 633 -35.41 10.28 19.92
CA ASN A 633 -36.20 9.66 20.99
C ASN A 633 -35.50 8.41 21.56
N ALA A 634 -34.87 7.60 20.71
CA ALA A 634 -34.07 6.45 21.16
C ALA A 634 -32.84 6.89 21.99
N LEU A 635 -32.14 7.95 21.55
CA LEU A 635 -31.02 8.56 22.29
C LEU A 635 -31.46 9.06 23.66
N ASN A 636 -32.59 9.76 23.72
CA ASN A 636 -33.14 10.27 24.97
C ASN A 636 -33.56 9.14 25.93
N ALA A 637 -34.11 8.05 25.39
CA ALA A 637 -34.48 6.88 26.19
C ALA A 637 -33.26 6.17 26.78
N ALA A 638 -32.21 5.97 25.98
CA ALA A 638 -30.94 5.43 26.47
C ALA A 638 -30.34 6.31 27.57
N ALA A 639 -30.35 7.64 27.38
CA ALA A 639 -29.88 8.58 28.41
C ALA A 639 -30.70 8.51 29.70
N LYS A 640 -32.04 8.44 29.60
CA LYS A 640 -32.94 8.28 30.76
C LYS A 640 -32.69 6.96 31.50
N ASN A 641 -32.23 5.92 30.80
CA ASN A 641 -31.80 4.66 31.39
C ASN A 641 -30.39 4.75 32.03
N GLY A 642 -29.72 5.91 31.99
CA GLY A 642 -28.35 6.07 32.50
C GLY A 642 -27.26 5.59 31.55
N GLY A 643 -27.58 5.44 30.26
CA GLY A 643 -26.66 5.02 29.20
C GLY A 643 -27.21 3.87 28.36
N GLY A 644 -26.51 3.57 27.27
CA GLY A 644 -26.86 2.49 26.35
C GLY A 644 -26.30 2.72 24.96
N ILE A 645 -26.69 1.86 24.02
CA ILE A 645 -26.27 1.92 22.62
C ILE A 645 -27.50 2.13 21.75
N VAL A 646 -27.53 3.25 21.02
CA VAL A 646 -28.53 3.47 19.97
C VAL A 646 -27.96 2.96 18.66
N PHE A 647 -28.54 1.89 18.16
CA PHE A 647 -28.01 1.14 17.02
C PHE A 647 -28.83 1.41 15.76
N LEU A 648 -28.12 1.73 14.68
CA LEU A 648 -28.65 1.98 13.35
C LEU A 648 -28.33 0.78 12.44
N PRO A 649 -29.29 -0.12 12.13
CA PRO A 649 -29.09 -1.16 11.14
C PRO A 649 -28.73 -0.62 9.74
N GLY A 650 -28.24 -1.49 8.86
CA GLY A 650 -27.89 -1.11 7.49
C GLY A 650 -29.08 -0.50 6.73
N GLY A 651 -28.87 0.69 6.14
CA GLY A 651 -29.87 1.52 5.48
C GLY A 651 -29.48 3.00 5.41
N SER A 652 -30.35 3.82 4.84
CA SER A 652 -30.15 5.26 4.66
C SER A 652 -31.14 6.08 5.48
N TYR A 653 -30.66 6.89 6.40
CA TYR A 653 -31.47 7.66 7.36
C TYR A 653 -31.38 9.15 7.00
N ASN A 654 -32.49 9.78 6.60
CA ASN A 654 -32.47 11.24 6.38
C ASN A 654 -32.58 11.97 7.72
N ILE A 655 -31.66 12.90 7.94
CA ILE A 655 -31.56 13.72 9.14
C ILE A 655 -31.76 15.18 8.72
N LYS A 656 -32.94 15.74 8.97
CA LYS A 656 -33.29 17.13 8.64
C LYS A 656 -33.18 18.09 9.81
N GLY A 657 -33.10 17.58 11.04
CA GLY A 657 -32.83 18.36 12.25
C GLY A 657 -31.48 18.00 12.90
N GLN A 658 -31.25 18.52 14.11
CA GLN A 658 -30.06 18.20 14.90
C GLN A 658 -30.27 16.93 15.74
N LEU A 659 -29.23 16.12 15.87
CA LEU A 659 -29.15 15.04 16.86
C LEU A 659 -28.20 15.43 18.00
N THR A 660 -28.56 15.07 19.23
CA THR A 660 -27.68 15.16 20.40
C THR A 660 -27.44 13.77 20.94
N VAL A 661 -26.18 13.33 20.94
CA VAL A 661 -25.73 12.09 21.59
C VAL A 661 -25.44 12.39 23.05
N PRO A 662 -26.27 11.92 24.00
CA PRO A 662 -26.14 12.29 25.41
C PRO A 662 -24.94 11.60 26.07
N SER A 663 -24.52 12.10 27.24
CA SER A 663 -23.50 11.44 28.06
C SER A 663 -23.87 9.99 28.34
N ALA A 664 -22.85 9.12 28.41
CA ALA A 664 -23.02 7.67 28.63
C ALA A 664 -23.77 6.90 27.52
N VAL A 665 -24.07 7.53 26.38
CA VAL A 665 -24.72 6.89 25.22
C VAL A 665 -23.74 6.77 24.04
N GLU A 666 -23.77 5.63 23.35
CA GLU A 666 -23.07 5.42 22.07
C GLU A 666 -24.10 5.42 20.92
N LEU A 667 -23.90 6.26 19.90
CA LEU A 667 -24.60 6.16 18.62
C LEU A 667 -23.78 5.25 17.69
N ARG A 668 -24.35 4.14 17.22
CA ARG A 668 -23.58 3.10 16.53
C ARG A 668 -24.25 2.60 15.24
N GLY A 669 -23.48 2.49 14.17
CA GLY A 669 -23.86 1.82 12.94
C GLY A 669 -23.32 0.39 12.83
N VAL A 670 -23.51 -0.22 11.66
CA VAL A 670 -23.16 -1.64 11.41
C VAL A 670 -21.67 -1.92 11.24
N TYR A 671 -20.83 -0.92 10.97
CA TYR A 671 -19.41 -1.17 10.73
C TYR A 671 -18.66 -1.41 12.04
N ASP A 672 -18.18 -2.64 12.20
CA ASP A 672 -17.43 -3.05 13.38
C ASP A 672 -15.91 -2.80 13.23
N VAL A 673 -15.48 -2.54 12.00
CA VAL A 673 -14.10 -2.29 11.56
C VAL A 673 -14.05 -1.06 10.65
N PRO A 674 -12.88 -0.47 10.38
CA PRO A 674 -12.72 0.58 9.38
C PRO A 674 -13.39 0.27 8.03
N HIS A 675 -13.97 1.29 7.40
CA HIS A 675 -14.70 1.12 6.15
C HIS A 675 -14.54 2.31 5.21
N HIS A 676 -14.71 2.03 3.92
CA HIS A 676 -14.79 3.04 2.86
C HIS A 676 -16.26 3.35 2.54
N THR A 677 -16.51 4.51 1.92
CA THR A 677 -17.86 4.94 1.49
C THR A 677 -18.44 4.12 0.34
N LEU A 678 -17.68 3.15 -0.17
CA LEU A 678 -18.12 2.13 -1.13
C LEU A 678 -19.06 1.09 -0.48
N GLY A 679 -19.00 0.92 0.84
CA GLY A 679 -19.97 0.13 1.58
C GLY A 679 -21.22 0.96 1.92
N LYS A 680 -22.42 0.45 1.61
CA LYS A 680 -23.68 1.17 1.85
C LYS A 680 -24.07 1.27 3.33
N GLY A 681 -23.80 0.24 4.15
CA GLY A 681 -23.84 0.26 5.63
C GLY A 681 -24.97 1.06 6.29
N SER A 682 -24.67 1.64 7.46
CA SER A 682 -25.55 2.60 8.15
C SER A 682 -25.17 4.02 7.74
N THR A 683 -26.04 4.68 6.99
CA THR A 683 -25.71 5.98 6.37
C THR A 683 -26.66 7.07 6.82
N LEU A 684 -26.11 8.13 7.44
CA LEU A 684 -26.84 9.34 7.81
C LEU A 684 -26.70 10.37 6.68
N ARG A 685 -27.84 10.75 6.13
CA ARG A 685 -27.99 11.73 5.06
C ARG A 685 -28.41 13.06 5.68
N ILE A 686 -27.49 14.00 5.79
CA ILE A 686 -27.67 15.26 6.52
C ILE A 686 -28.20 16.35 5.58
N TYR A 687 -29.27 17.05 6.00
CA TYR A 687 -29.90 18.15 5.25
C TYR A 687 -29.86 19.50 6.00
N SER A 688 -29.57 19.49 7.30
CA SER A 688 -29.52 20.71 8.11
C SER A 688 -28.31 21.59 7.78
N GLY A 689 -28.48 22.93 7.86
CA GLY A 689 -27.38 23.89 7.80
C GLY A 689 -26.90 24.29 6.40
N ARG A 690 -27.61 23.88 5.33
CA ARG A 690 -27.23 24.24 3.96
C ARG A 690 -27.20 25.74 3.74
N GLY A 691 -26.08 26.25 3.27
CA GLY A 691 -25.87 27.66 2.93
C GLY A 691 -25.51 28.55 4.13
N ASP A 692 -25.38 28.00 5.33
CA ASP A 692 -25.09 28.76 6.55
C ASP A 692 -24.00 28.06 7.38
N GLU A 693 -22.78 28.58 7.33
CA GLU A 693 -21.65 28.05 8.12
C GLU A 693 -21.78 28.27 9.62
N SER A 694 -22.66 29.18 10.03
CA SER A 694 -22.88 29.56 11.44
C SER A 694 -24.06 28.82 12.07
N ALA A 695 -24.79 28.03 11.28
CA ALA A 695 -25.89 27.21 11.77
C ALA A 695 -25.39 26.20 12.84
N PRO A 696 -26.28 25.72 13.72
CA PRO A 696 -25.93 24.65 14.66
C PRO A 696 -25.41 23.40 13.94
N PRO A 697 -24.47 22.65 14.55
CA PRO A 697 -23.98 21.40 13.97
C PRO A 697 -25.10 20.37 13.82
N ALA A 698 -24.99 19.49 12.83
CA ALA A 698 -26.00 18.44 12.63
C ALA A 698 -26.03 17.44 13.80
N ILE A 699 -24.87 17.20 14.43
CA ILE A 699 -24.74 16.29 15.56
C ILE A 699 -23.92 16.95 16.67
N VAL A 700 -24.43 16.89 17.90
CA VAL A 700 -23.76 17.33 19.12
C VAL A 700 -23.42 16.11 19.97
N MET A 701 -22.17 16.03 20.45
CA MET A 701 -21.70 14.97 21.34
C MET A 701 -21.44 15.54 22.74
N ALA A 702 -22.22 15.07 23.72
CA ALA A 702 -22.05 15.43 25.12
C ALA A 702 -20.81 14.75 25.75
N PRO A 703 -20.31 15.20 26.91
CA PRO A 703 -19.15 14.57 27.56
C PRO A 703 -19.37 13.07 27.81
N GLY A 704 -18.36 12.23 27.56
CA GLY A 704 -18.43 10.78 27.76
C GLY A 704 -19.37 10.05 26.79
N SER A 705 -19.78 10.67 25.68
CA SER A 705 -20.57 10.04 24.63
C SER A 705 -19.70 9.38 23.56
N GLY A 706 -20.27 8.41 22.84
CA GLY A 706 -19.59 7.63 21.83
C GLY A 706 -20.26 7.66 20.46
N MET A 707 -19.47 7.53 19.40
CA MET A 707 -19.95 7.32 18.04
C MET A 707 -19.12 6.27 17.32
N ARG A 708 -19.78 5.35 16.59
CA ARG A 708 -19.06 4.27 15.89
C ARG A 708 -19.70 3.79 14.60
N GLY A 709 -18.89 3.47 13.60
CA GLY A 709 -19.25 2.49 12.59
C GLY A 709 -20.31 2.93 11.59
N MET A 710 -20.30 4.20 11.18
CA MET A 710 -21.33 4.78 10.32
C MET A 710 -20.76 5.68 9.22
N THR A 711 -21.57 5.88 8.17
CA THR A 711 -21.24 6.74 7.04
C THR A 711 -22.09 8.02 7.06
N PHE A 712 -21.50 9.15 6.69
CA PHE A 712 -22.17 10.44 6.58
C PHE A 712 -22.12 11.00 5.16
N MET A 713 -23.15 11.75 4.76
CA MET A 713 -23.13 12.54 3.53
C MET A 713 -24.08 13.73 3.61
N TYR A 714 -23.77 14.78 2.84
CA TYR A 714 -24.69 15.86 2.48
C TYR A 714 -25.24 15.60 1.06
N PRO A 715 -26.47 15.08 0.89
CA PRO A 715 -27.01 14.75 -0.42
C PRO A 715 -27.17 15.95 -1.34
N GLU A 716 -27.35 17.14 -0.76
CA GLU A 716 -27.56 18.38 -1.52
C GLU A 716 -26.26 19.10 -1.91
N LEU A 717 -25.10 18.67 -1.40
CA LEU A 717 -23.83 19.29 -1.73
C LEU A 717 -23.33 18.80 -3.11
N GLN A 718 -23.06 19.75 -4.00
CA GLN A 718 -22.68 19.50 -5.39
C GLN A 718 -21.21 19.85 -5.61
N CYS A 719 -20.44 18.96 -6.25
CA CYS A 719 -19.02 19.20 -6.54
C CYS A 719 -18.78 20.41 -7.48
N SER A 720 -19.74 20.72 -8.35
CA SER A 720 -19.68 21.88 -9.25
C SER A 720 -20.04 23.21 -8.56
N ALA A 721 -20.61 23.14 -7.36
CA ALA A 721 -21.08 24.28 -6.60
C ALA A 721 -21.03 23.97 -5.10
N ILE A 722 -19.83 24.02 -4.53
CA ILE A 722 -19.60 23.76 -3.10
C ILE A 722 -20.36 24.82 -2.30
N THR A 723 -21.43 24.39 -1.63
CA THR A 723 -22.27 25.22 -0.77
C THR A 723 -21.78 25.11 0.68
N PRO A 724 -21.71 26.20 1.45
CA PRO A 724 -21.27 26.14 2.83
C PRO A 724 -22.23 25.38 3.76
N TYR A 725 -21.69 24.73 4.79
CA TYR A 725 -22.41 24.07 5.90
C TYR A 725 -21.66 24.32 7.22
N PRO A 726 -22.29 24.16 8.39
CA PRO A 726 -21.57 24.20 9.66
C PRO A 726 -20.70 22.95 9.83
N PHE A 727 -19.97 22.86 10.94
CA PHE A 727 -19.38 21.59 11.37
C PHE A 727 -20.46 20.53 11.50
N MET A 728 -20.24 19.37 10.88
CA MET A 728 -21.21 18.29 10.89
C MET A 728 -21.37 17.69 12.29
N ILE A 729 -20.27 17.48 13.01
CA ILE A 729 -20.23 16.93 14.36
C ILE A 729 -19.44 17.88 15.26
N GLN A 730 -19.97 18.20 16.44
CA GLN A 730 -19.29 19.02 17.45
C GLN A 730 -19.21 18.29 18.79
N GLY A 731 -18.00 18.23 19.36
CA GLY A 731 -17.78 17.79 20.73
C GLY A 731 -18.07 18.91 21.74
N GLN A 732 -18.78 18.59 22.81
CA GLN A 732 -19.12 19.52 23.90
C GLN A 732 -18.67 19.01 25.27
N GLY A 733 -17.44 18.48 25.33
CA GLY A 733 -16.79 18.13 26.60
C GLY A 733 -15.84 16.94 26.53
N ALA A 734 -15.37 16.52 27.70
CA ALA A 734 -14.32 15.51 27.82
C ALA A 734 -14.77 14.08 27.51
N ASN A 735 -13.80 13.19 27.25
CA ASN A 735 -13.95 11.74 27.09
C ASN A 735 -14.89 11.32 25.95
N ILE A 736 -14.97 12.12 24.89
CA ILE A 736 -15.71 11.79 23.67
C ILE A 736 -14.88 10.84 22.81
N TYR A 737 -15.50 9.80 22.25
CA TYR A 737 -14.83 8.94 21.28
C TYR A 737 -15.61 8.76 19.98
N ILE A 738 -14.89 8.76 18.86
CA ILE A 738 -15.42 8.54 17.50
C ILE A 738 -14.54 7.51 16.80
N ILE A 739 -15.11 6.38 16.40
CA ILE A 739 -14.35 5.23 15.88
C ILE A 739 -14.96 4.71 14.58
N ASN A 740 -14.14 4.47 13.55
CA ASN A 740 -14.57 3.87 12.28
C ASN A 740 -15.74 4.61 11.64
N ILE A 741 -15.61 5.92 11.43
CA ILE A 741 -16.60 6.70 10.67
C ILE A 741 -16.03 7.11 9.32
N ALA A 742 -16.89 7.18 8.32
CA ALA A 742 -16.54 7.68 7.00
C ALA A 742 -17.52 8.78 6.58
N ALA A 743 -17.05 9.83 5.92
CA ALA A 743 -17.92 10.89 5.41
C ALA A 743 -17.61 11.19 3.94
N LEU A 744 -18.62 11.05 3.07
CA LEU A 744 -18.44 11.27 1.63
C LEU A 744 -17.94 12.69 1.36
N ASN A 745 -18.69 13.69 1.80
CA ASN A 745 -18.55 15.07 1.34
C ASN A 745 -18.87 16.11 2.42
N PRO A 746 -18.36 15.98 3.66
CA PRO A 746 -18.61 17.00 4.67
C PRO A 746 -18.01 18.34 4.22
N TYR A 747 -18.72 19.45 4.43
CA TYR A 747 -18.07 20.76 4.22
C TYR A 747 -17.05 21.01 5.34
N LYS A 748 -17.51 21.03 6.60
CA LYS A 748 -16.69 20.97 7.81
C LYS A 748 -17.06 19.71 8.59
N MET A 749 -16.10 18.88 8.98
CA MET A 749 -16.39 17.55 9.52
C MET A 749 -16.50 17.53 11.05
N LEU A 750 -15.39 17.71 11.79
CA LEU A 750 -15.35 17.59 13.25
C LEU A 750 -14.85 18.88 13.94
N ASP A 751 -15.62 19.37 14.91
CA ASP A 751 -15.28 20.51 15.77
C ASP A 751 -15.04 20.08 17.21
N PHE A 752 -13.79 20.20 17.64
CA PHE A 752 -13.30 20.05 19.00
C PHE A 752 -12.52 21.31 19.42
N THR A 753 -12.81 22.47 18.82
CA THR A 753 -12.21 23.78 19.15
C THR A 753 -13.17 24.67 19.92
N THR A 754 -14.47 24.61 19.59
CA THR A 754 -15.49 25.48 20.22
C THR A 754 -15.63 25.21 21.73
N TYR A 755 -15.45 23.95 22.15
CA TYR A 755 -15.50 23.54 23.55
C TYR A 755 -14.25 22.73 23.92
N ARG A 756 -13.84 22.86 25.18
CA ARG A 756 -12.77 22.03 25.75
C ARG A 756 -13.18 20.56 25.78
N CYS A 757 -12.45 19.72 25.06
CA CYS A 757 -12.69 18.29 24.88
C CYS A 757 -11.47 17.46 25.33
N ASP A 758 -11.19 17.48 26.64
CA ASP A 758 -10.10 16.69 27.21
C ASP A 758 -10.28 15.19 26.93
N SER A 759 -9.18 14.50 26.63
CA SER A 759 -9.17 13.05 26.40
C SER A 759 -10.14 12.58 25.31
N HIS A 760 -10.35 13.41 24.28
CA HIS A 760 -11.04 12.96 23.08
C HIS A 760 -10.23 11.86 22.37
N TYR A 761 -10.92 10.90 21.77
CA TYR A 761 -10.29 9.79 21.06
C TYR A 761 -10.95 9.57 19.70
N LEU A 762 -10.22 9.90 18.64
CA LEU A 762 -10.66 9.73 17.26
C LEU A 762 -9.79 8.66 16.61
N ASP A 763 -10.38 7.55 16.17
CA ASP A 763 -9.64 6.47 15.48
C ASP A 763 -10.35 6.08 14.18
N TYR A 764 -9.58 6.11 13.09
CA TYR A 764 -10.05 5.78 11.74
C TYR A 764 -11.24 6.64 11.29
N VAL A 765 -11.14 7.96 11.50
CA VAL A 765 -12.04 8.96 10.93
C VAL A 765 -11.62 9.23 9.49
N SER A 766 -12.51 9.01 8.53
CA SER A 766 -12.17 9.13 7.11
C SER A 766 -13.18 9.93 6.29
N GLY A 767 -12.77 10.42 5.11
CA GLY A 767 -13.70 11.08 4.20
C GLY A 767 -13.07 12.00 3.16
N SER A 768 -13.89 12.84 2.54
CA SER A 768 -13.44 13.92 1.64
C SER A 768 -14.03 15.27 2.07
N PRO A 769 -13.50 15.92 3.12
CA PRO A 769 -14.00 17.22 3.55
C PRO A 769 -13.63 18.36 2.58
N MET A 770 -14.47 19.40 2.50
CA MET A 770 -14.27 20.50 1.53
C MET A 770 -13.60 21.74 2.13
N LYS A 771 -13.80 22.01 3.43
CA LYS A 771 -13.32 23.22 4.10
C LYS A 771 -12.51 22.92 5.36
N ALA A 772 -13.02 22.07 6.25
CA ALA A 772 -12.33 21.68 7.48
C ALA A 772 -12.53 20.19 7.78
N GLY A 773 -11.45 19.48 8.11
CA GLY A 773 -11.48 18.07 8.45
C GLY A 773 -11.70 17.90 9.95
N ILE A 774 -10.61 17.76 10.69
CA ILE A 774 -10.64 17.68 12.17
C ILE A 774 -10.03 18.94 12.73
N ALA A 775 -10.78 19.65 13.57
CA ALA A 775 -10.29 20.81 14.30
C ALA A 775 -10.26 20.50 15.80
N VAL A 776 -9.12 20.67 16.46
CA VAL A 776 -8.91 20.42 17.91
C VAL A 776 -8.32 21.66 18.56
N GLY A 777 -8.91 22.11 19.68
CA GLY A 777 -8.49 23.33 20.37
C GLY A 777 -9.27 23.53 21.68
N GLY A 778 -9.62 24.77 21.99
CA GLY A 778 -10.50 25.10 23.13
C GLY A 778 -9.88 24.86 24.51
N GLY A 779 -8.56 24.73 24.59
CA GLY A 779 -7.82 24.36 25.80
C GLY A 779 -7.86 22.87 26.14
N SER A 780 -8.14 22.02 25.15
CA SER A 780 -8.24 20.56 25.30
C SER A 780 -6.89 19.93 25.69
N LYS A 781 -6.93 18.86 26.50
CA LYS A 781 -5.73 18.16 26.95
C LYS A 781 -5.80 16.66 26.71
N ASN A 782 -4.65 16.06 26.40
CA ASN A 782 -4.47 14.60 26.30
C ASN A 782 -5.38 13.95 25.23
N GLY A 783 -5.62 14.65 24.14
CA GLY A 783 -6.40 14.18 23.01
C GLY A 783 -5.60 13.28 22.07
N GLU A 784 -6.30 12.44 21.32
CA GLU A 784 -5.68 11.60 20.30
C GLU A 784 -6.51 11.56 19.01
N VAL A 785 -5.83 11.79 17.89
CA VAL A 785 -6.34 11.55 16.54
C VAL A 785 -5.45 10.52 15.85
N ARG A 786 -6.03 9.39 15.52
CA ARG A 786 -5.32 8.20 15.05
C ARG A 786 -5.91 7.69 13.75
N ASN A 787 -5.03 7.23 12.86
CA ASN A 787 -5.39 6.55 11.61
C ASN A 787 -6.41 7.32 10.74
N ALA A 788 -6.51 8.63 10.92
CA ALA A 788 -7.47 9.45 10.17
C ALA A 788 -7.03 9.55 8.71
N GLN A 789 -8.01 9.58 7.80
CA GLN A 789 -7.72 9.51 6.37
C GLN A 789 -8.65 10.37 5.52
N PHE A 790 -8.09 11.42 4.90
CA PHE A 790 -8.82 12.27 3.98
C PHE A 790 -8.35 12.11 2.55
N ASN A 791 -9.26 11.79 1.64
CA ASN A 791 -8.94 11.67 0.22
C ASN A 791 -10.19 11.91 -0.67
N PRO A 792 -10.10 12.69 -1.76
CA PRO A 792 -11.18 12.88 -2.73
C PRO A 792 -11.86 11.58 -3.21
N HIS A 793 -11.17 10.43 -3.22
CA HIS A 793 -11.78 9.18 -3.66
C HIS A 793 -12.96 8.72 -2.79
N TYR A 794 -13.02 9.14 -1.51
CA TYR A 794 -14.18 8.87 -0.64
C TYR A 794 -15.47 9.49 -1.17
N TRP A 795 -15.39 10.57 -1.98
CA TRP A 795 -16.54 11.10 -2.71
C TRP A 795 -16.61 10.54 -4.13
N ASN A 796 -15.50 10.61 -4.88
CA ASN A 796 -15.50 10.36 -6.33
C ASN A 796 -15.85 8.91 -6.72
N ARG A 797 -15.57 7.93 -5.85
CA ARG A 797 -15.87 6.52 -6.10
C ARG A 797 -17.20 6.07 -5.51
N SER A 798 -17.92 6.98 -4.84
CA SER A 798 -19.06 6.61 -4.01
C SER A 798 -20.23 6.04 -4.83
N PRO A 799 -20.91 4.96 -4.36
CA PRO A 799 -21.93 4.27 -5.13
C PRO A 799 -23.34 4.84 -4.95
N TYR A 800 -23.49 6.00 -4.29
CA TYR A 800 -24.79 6.60 -4.04
C TYR A 800 -25.35 7.25 -5.31
N PRO A 801 -26.61 6.97 -5.69
CA PRO A 801 -27.21 7.48 -6.93
C PRO A 801 -27.33 9.00 -6.94
N ASP A 802 -27.50 9.61 -5.76
CA ASP A 802 -27.62 11.06 -5.58
C ASP A 802 -26.24 11.75 -5.51
N CYS A 803 -25.14 11.00 -5.70
CA CYS A 803 -23.79 11.57 -5.79
C CYS A 803 -23.66 12.28 -7.15
N PRO A 804 -23.54 13.60 -7.18
CA PRO A 804 -23.44 14.32 -8.45
C PRO A 804 -22.11 13.97 -9.11
N GLY A 805 -22.16 13.15 -10.16
CA GLY A 805 -21.01 12.58 -10.85
C GLY A 805 -21.02 11.04 -10.96
N GLY A 806 -21.89 10.34 -10.23
CA GLY A 806 -22.16 8.90 -10.37
C GLY A 806 -20.95 7.96 -10.24
N ILE A 807 -21.20 6.65 -10.37
CA ILE A 807 -20.15 5.65 -10.56
C ILE A 807 -19.66 5.78 -12.01
N GLY A 808 -18.62 6.60 -12.23
CA GLY A 808 -17.93 6.74 -13.52
C GLY A 808 -18.19 8.03 -14.32
N GLY A 809 -18.85 9.04 -13.75
CA GLY A 809 -19.14 10.31 -14.44
C GLY A 809 -18.16 11.47 -14.15
N PHE A 810 -17.18 11.29 -13.27
CA PHE A 810 -16.13 12.29 -13.07
C PHE A 810 -15.01 12.16 -14.10
N LYS A 811 -14.91 13.13 -15.01
CA LYS A 811 -13.72 13.35 -15.84
C LYS A 811 -12.90 14.51 -15.26
N GLY A 812 -11.83 14.21 -14.54
CA GLY A 812 -10.86 15.21 -14.04
C GLY A 812 -10.81 15.36 -12.52
N ASN A 813 -10.04 16.34 -12.05
CA ASN A 813 -9.60 16.50 -10.66
C ASN A 813 -10.40 17.56 -9.85
N ALA A 814 -11.63 17.91 -10.24
CA ALA A 814 -12.35 19.07 -9.70
C ALA A 814 -12.45 19.14 -8.16
N VAL A 815 -12.75 18.02 -7.49
CA VAL A 815 -12.78 17.97 -6.01
C VAL A 815 -11.41 18.25 -5.42
N TRP A 816 -10.37 17.61 -5.95
CA TRP A 816 -8.99 17.83 -5.54
C TRP A 816 -8.52 19.26 -5.82
N ASP A 817 -8.87 19.82 -6.98
CA ASP A 817 -8.55 21.19 -7.36
C ASP A 817 -9.20 22.22 -6.42
N TYR A 818 -10.45 21.99 -6.01
CA TYR A 818 -11.09 22.81 -4.98
C TYR A 818 -10.40 22.67 -3.62
N GLN A 819 -10.15 21.43 -3.18
CA GLN A 819 -9.56 21.15 -1.87
C GLN A 819 -8.17 21.78 -1.71
N LYS A 820 -7.32 21.75 -2.75
CA LYS A 820 -5.99 22.40 -2.74
C LYS A 820 -6.01 23.89 -2.43
N GLU A 821 -7.14 24.56 -2.63
CA GLU A 821 -7.27 25.99 -2.42
C GLU A 821 -8.18 26.34 -1.23
N ASN A 822 -8.91 25.38 -0.66
CA ASN A 822 -9.97 25.67 0.32
C ASN A 822 -10.01 24.77 1.55
N PHE A 823 -9.39 23.59 1.52
CA PHE A 823 -9.55 22.56 2.56
C PHE A 823 -8.40 22.55 3.54
N ASP A 824 -8.70 22.76 4.82
CA ASP A 824 -7.78 22.59 5.93
C ASP A 824 -8.03 21.25 6.64
N ALA A 825 -7.07 20.32 6.52
CA ALA A 825 -7.34 18.92 6.84
C ALA A 825 -7.31 18.62 8.34
N PHE A 826 -6.27 19.08 9.01
CA PHE A 826 -6.08 18.88 10.45
C PHE A 826 -5.65 20.21 11.09
N ILE A 827 -6.54 20.78 11.90
CA ILE A 827 -6.39 22.10 12.51
C ILE A 827 -6.15 21.92 14.02
N PHE A 828 -5.07 22.50 14.53
CA PHE A 828 -4.70 22.41 15.94
C PHE A 828 -4.49 23.79 16.55
N GLY A 829 -5.41 24.18 17.43
CA GLY A 829 -5.41 25.43 18.18
C GLY A 829 -4.85 25.30 19.60
N ASP A 830 -5.53 25.82 20.62
CA ASP A 830 -5.11 25.70 22.03
C ASP A 830 -5.35 24.27 22.53
N CYS A 831 -4.34 23.40 22.42
CA CYS A 831 -4.36 22.06 23.01
C CYS A 831 -3.00 21.63 23.57
N GLU A 832 -3.02 20.77 24.60
CA GLU A 832 -1.82 20.28 25.29
C GLU A 832 -1.75 18.76 25.27
N ASN A 833 -0.56 18.22 25.03
CA ASN A 833 -0.32 16.77 24.98
C ASN A 833 -1.22 16.07 23.95
N GLU A 834 -1.35 16.68 22.77
CA GLU A 834 -2.11 16.13 21.64
C GLU A 834 -1.27 15.08 20.90
N LEU A 835 -1.84 13.90 20.64
CA LEU A 835 -1.20 12.85 19.87
C LEU A 835 -1.85 12.70 18.49
N GLN A 836 -1.04 12.90 17.45
CA GLN A 836 -1.40 12.59 16.08
C GLN A 836 -0.65 11.32 15.65
N PHE A 837 -1.37 10.27 15.26
CA PHE A 837 -0.77 8.96 14.97
C PHE A 837 -1.25 8.42 13.62
N GLN A 838 -0.33 8.25 12.66
CA GLN A 838 -0.59 7.60 11.37
C GLN A 838 -1.75 8.21 10.56
N ASN A 839 -1.91 9.53 10.67
CA ASN A 839 -2.90 10.30 9.94
C ASN A 839 -2.43 10.61 8.52
N PHE A 840 -3.37 10.69 7.59
CA PHE A 840 -3.08 10.93 6.18
C PHE A 840 -4.10 11.87 5.53
N VAL A 841 -3.61 12.73 4.65
CA VAL A 841 -4.46 13.49 3.72
C VAL A 841 -3.86 13.50 2.33
N PHE A 842 -4.70 13.21 1.33
CA PHE A 842 -4.45 13.50 -0.08
C PHE A 842 -5.33 14.66 -0.53
N GLY A 843 -4.71 15.78 -0.92
CA GLY A 843 -5.39 16.93 -1.49
C GLY A 843 -5.99 17.87 -0.44
N SER A 844 -5.26 18.91 -0.08
CA SER A 844 -5.72 19.98 0.81
C SER A 844 -4.97 21.29 0.57
N LEU A 845 -5.50 22.41 1.08
CA LEU A 845 -4.78 23.67 1.18
C LEU A 845 -3.65 23.53 2.21
N TYR A 846 -4.00 23.12 3.42
CA TYR A 846 -3.07 22.77 4.49
C TYR A 846 -3.27 21.31 4.88
N GLY A 847 -2.19 20.54 4.90
CA GLY A 847 -2.23 19.18 5.43
C GLY A 847 -2.32 19.18 6.94
N LEU A 848 -1.39 19.88 7.58
CA LEU A 848 -1.41 20.20 9.01
C LEU A 848 -1.45 21.71 9.16
N HIS A 849 -2.29 22.23 10.06
CA HIS A 849 -2.36 23.65 10.34
C HIS A 849 -2.40 23.91 11.85
N PHE A 850 -1.32 24.49 12.37
CA PHE A 850 -1.18 24.85 13.77
C PHE A 850 -1.50 26.32 13.95
N VAL A 851 -2.67 26.62 14.49
CA VAL A 851 -3.23 27.97 14.62
C VAL A 851 -3.09 28.49 16.05
N LEU A 852 -3.07 29.82 16.22
CA LEU A 852 -3.19 30.44 17.53
C LEU A 852 -4.67 30.65 17.89
N GLU A 853 -5.10 30.11 19.01
CA GLU A 853 -6.40 30.39 19.64
C GLU A 853 -6.16 31.26 20.87
N ASN A 854 -6.62 32.52 20.82
CA ASN A 854 -6.46 33.48 21.91
C ASN A 854 -5.01 33.62 22.42
N GLY A 855 -4.03 33.55 21.49
CA GLY A 855 -2.60 33.67 21.79
C GLY A 855 -1.94 32.40 22.34
N LYS A 856 -2.65 31.26 22.34
CA LYS A 856 -2.11 29.93 22.70
C LYS A 856 -2.18 29.00 21.50
N GLY A 857 -1.37 27.96 21.48
CA GLY A 857 -1.32 27.00 20.39
C GLY A 857 -1.00 25.59 20.88
N ALA A 858 -0.93 24.66 19.94
CA ALA A 858 -0.87 23.23 20.22
C ALA A 858 0.50 22.78 20.75
N SER A 859 0.51 21.71 21.53
CA SER A 859 1.74 20.97 21.88
C SER A 859 1.50 19.47 21.98
N GLY A 860 2.51 18.66 21.64
CA GLY A 860 2.34 17.21 21.59
C GLY A 860 3.31 16.49 20.65
N ILE A 861 2.85 15.37 20.08
CA ILE A 861 3.63 14.51 19.19
C ILE A 861 2.81 14.18 17.94
N VAL A 862 3.47 14.26 16.78
CA VAL A 862 2.97 13.75 15.50
C VAL A 862 3.86 12.58 15.07
N LEU A 863 3.29 11.39 14.92
CA LEU A 863 4.01 10.19 14.48
C LEU A 863 3.40 9.64 13.20
N GLY A 864 4.21 9.51 12.15
CA GLY A 864 3.83 8.87 10.90
C GLY A 864 2.74 9.62 10.12
N HIS A 865 2.73 10.95 10.19
CA HIS A 865 1.76 11.75 9.43
C HIS A 865 2.18 11.87 7.96
N GLY A 866 1.20 11.75 7.07
CA GLY A 866 1.38 12.00 5.66
C GLY A 866 0.51 13.11 5.09
N THR A 867 1.15 14.02 4.37
CA THR A 867 0.45 15.00 3.53
C THR A 867 0.85 14.81 2.08
N ASP A 868 -0.11 14.37 1.26
CA ASP A 868 0.04 14.19 -0.18
C ASP A 868 -0.87 15.12 -0.99
N GLY A 869 -0.45 15.53 -2.18
CA GLY A 869 -1.27 16.29 -3.10
C GLY A 869 -1.70 17.69 -2.62
N SER A 870 -1.16 18.19 -1.51
CA SER A 870 -1.57 19.48 -0.92
C SER A 870 -0.89 20.70 -1.53
N LYS A 871 -1.37 21.90 -1.22
CA LYS A 871 -0.66 23.15 -1.53
C LYS A 871 0.46 23.42 -0.52
N ILE A 872 0.15 23.32 0.77
CA ILE A 872 1.11 23.45 1.87
C ILE A 872 1.03 22.22 2.76
N SER A 873 2.16 21.54 2.98
CA SER A 873 2.14 20.26 3.72
C SER A 873 1.89 20.45 5.22
N ALA A 874 2.55 21.45 5.84
CA ALA A 874 2.33 21.88 7.20
C ALA A 874 2.51 23.40 7.35
N ALA A 875 1.54 24.07 7.96
CA ALA A 875 1.54 25.50 8.26
C ALA A 875 1.48 25.75 9.78
N PHE A 876 2.20 26.78 10.23
CA PHE A 876 2.38 27.11 11.63
C PHE A 876 2.21 28.61 11.86
N ASP A 877 1.07 29.01 12.42
CA ASP A 877 0.86 30.35 12.96
C ASP A 877 1.40 30.44 14.39
N GLY A 878 1.30 29.34 15.16
CA GLY A 878 1.85 29.25 16.51
C GLY A 878 1.79 27.85 17.10
N LEU A 879 2.68 27.59 18.07
CA LEU A 879 2.66 26.38 18.90
C LEU A 879 2.71 26.77 20.37
N GLY A 880 2.15 25.92 21.22
CA GLY A 880 2.27 26.01 22.67
C GLY A 880 3.73 25.88 23.12
N LYS A 881 4.00 26.30 24.36
CA LYS A 881 5.37 26.40 24.90
C LYS A 881 6.16 25.09 24.89
N ALA A 882 5.48 23.95 24.97
CA ALA A 882 6.13 22.64 24.94
C ALA A 882 6.55 22.20 23.52
N GLY A 883 6.11 22.90 22.47
CA GLY A 883 6.43 22.59 21.08
C GLY A 883 5.73 21.34 20.55
N MET A 884 6.10 20.95 19.34
CA MET A 884 5.57 19.77 18.65
C MET A 884 6.72 18.99 18.00
N ASP A 885 6.77 17.69 18.27
CA ASP A 885 7.75 16.76 17.68
C ASP A 885 7.09 15.93 16.57
N PHE A 886 7.68 15.96 15.38
CA PHE A 886 7.20 15.25 14.20
C PHE A 886 8.16 14.11 13.90
N ILE A 887 7.69 12.87 14.00
CA ILE A 887 8.49 11.66 13.79
C ILE A 887 7.96 10.95 12.56
N ASN A 888 8.84 10.60 11.61
CA ASN A 888 8.48 9.89 10.39
C ASN A 888 7.43 10.60 9.52
N ALA A 889 7.47 11.94 9.46
CA ALA A 889 6.58 12.68 8.59
C ALA A 889 6.95 12.46 7.11
N GLU A 890 5.94 12.38 6.26
CA GLU A 890 6.08 12.28 4.81
C GLU A 890 5.31 13.45 4.16
N LEU A 891 6.02 14.36 3.48
CA LEU A 891 5.49 15.67 3.08
C LEU A 891 5.63 15.91 1.57
N VAL A 892 4.49 16.18 0.93
CA VAL A 892 4.39 16.40 -0.52
C VAL A 892 3.47 17.58 -0.81
N CYS A 893 3.83 18.35 -1.84
CA CYS A 893 3.00 19.44 -2.33
C CYS A 893 2.92 19.45 -3.87
N MET A 894 1.70 19.56 -4.41
CA MET A 894 1.41 19.38 -5.85
C MET A 894 0.43 20.42 -6.45
N SER A 895 0.16 21.54 -5.78
CA SER A 895 -0.65 22.65 -6.37
C SER A 895 0.08 23.34 -7.54
N THR A 896 -0.63 24.06 -8.41
CA THR A 896 -0.02 24.78 -9.54
C THR A 896 0.84 25.98 -9.11
N THR A 897 0.55 26.57 -7.95
CA THR A 897 1.22 27.77 -7.42
C THR A 897 1.47 27.66 -5.92
N ASP A 898 2.45 28.42 -5.41
CA ASP A 898 2.64 28.68 -3.97
C ASP A 898 2.91 27.43 -3.09
N ARG A 899 3.52 26.40 -3.69
CA ARG A 899 3.79 25.11 -3.06
C ARG A 899 4.87 25.19 -2.00
N LYS A 900 4.58 24.73 -0.77
CA LYS A 900 5.57 24.66 0.32
C LYS A 900 5.41 23.37 1.11
N TYR A 901 6.52 22.76 1.58
CA TYR A 901 6.35 21.73 2.61
C TYR A 901 6.02 22.38 3.96
N ILE A 902 6.86 23.31 4.41
CA ILE A 902 6.69 24.00 5.70
C ILE A 902 6.47 25.50 5.51
N LEU A 903 5.48 26.06 6.18
CA LEU A 903 5.25 27.49 6.29
C LEU A 903 5.17 27.91 7.76
N PHE A 904 6.11 28.74 8.21
CA PHE A 904 5.98 29.46 9.48
C PHE A 904 5.46 30.87 9.20
N GLY A 905 4.30 31.20 9.76
CA GLY A 905 3.73 32.54 9.68
C GLY A 905 4.65 33.59 10.31
N GLU A 906 4.47 34.86 9.93
CA GLU A 906 5.32 35.98 10.38
C GLU A 906 5.39 36.14 11.91
N GLN A 907 4.32 35.73 12.59
CA GLN A 907 4.20 35.83 14.05
C GLN A 907 4.66 34.57 14.79
N PHE A 908 5.09 33.53 14.08
CA PHE A 908 5.58 32.31 14.70
C PHE A 908 6.86 32.58 15.50
N LYS A 909 6.91 32.14 16.77
CA LYS A 909 8.06 32.31 17.69
C LYS A 909 8.53 31.02 18.37
N SER A 910 7.82 29.91 18.17
CA SER A 910 8.08 28.63 18.84
C SER A 910 9.08 27.78 18.07
N GLU A 911 9.27 26.53 18.47
CA GLU A 911 10.12 25.55 17.78
C GLU A 911 9.28 24.37 17.27
N ALA A 912 9.54 23.94 16.04
CA ALA A 912 9.04 22.68 15.47
C ALA A 912 10.21 21.80 15.04
N ARG A 913 10.18 20.52 15.43
CA ARG A 913 11.27 19.57 15.22
C ARG A 913 10.79 18.37 14.42
N PHE A 914 11.45 18.11 13.30
CA PHE A 914 11.15 17.03 12.36
C PHE A 914 12.25 15.99 12.38
N TYR A 915 11.88 14.75 12.63
CA TYR A 915 12.77 13.60 12.72
C TYR A 915 12.44 12.60 11.61
N ASN A 916 13.47 12.12 10.92
CA ASN A 916 13.38 11.01 9.96
C ASN A 916 12.33 11.22 8.86
N THR A 917 12.36 12.39 8.22
CA THR A 917 11.31 12.90 7.32
C THR A 917 11.61 12.62 5.85
N LEU A 918 10.59 12.21 5.07
CA LEU A 918 10.71 12.05 3.61
C LEU A 918 9.95 13.17 2.90
N LEU A 919 10.60 13.85 1.95
CA LEU A 919 10.03 15.01 1.23
C LEU A 919 10.25 14.90 -0.28
N TRP A 920 9.18 15.07 -1.07
CA TRP A 920 9.24 15.02 -2.53
C TRP A 920 8.11 15.79 -3.23
N ALA A 921 8.10 15.73 -4.56
CA ALA A 921 7.52 16.70 -5.50
C ALA A 921 8.34 18.00 -5.61
N GLN A 922 7.74 19.05 -6.19
CA GLN A 922 8.47 20.23 -6.66
C GLN A 922 8.01 21.53 -5.97
N PRO A 923 8.26 21.70 -4.65
CA PRO A 923 7.90 22.92 -3.93
C PRO A 923 8.61 24.15 -4.52
N GLU A 924 8.03 25.32 -4.33
CA GLU A 924 8.75 26.59 -4.49
C GLU A 924 9.75 26.78 -3.33
N TYR A 925 9.30 26.48 -2.12
CA TYR A 925 10.11 26.49 -0.90
C TYR A 925 9.91 25.20 -0.11
N SER A 926 10.99 24.55 0.27
CA SER A 926 10.95 23.44 1.22
C SER A 926 10.55 23.94 2.60
N ALA A 927 11.03 25.12 2.99
CA ALA A 927 10.44 25.86 4.10
C ALA A 927 10.51 27.37 3.89
N VAL A 928 9.50 28.06 4.42
CA VAL A 928 9.52 29.50 4.68
C VAL A 928 9.49 29.72 6.18
N VAL A 929 10.52 30.40 6.71
CA VAL A 929 10.80 30.56 8.13
C VAL A 929 10.87 32.06 8.45
N HIS A 930 9.71 32.68 8.72
CA HIS A 930 9.63 34.11 9.06
C HIS A 930 9.95 34.43 10.53
N GLY A 931 10.02 33.40 11.38
CA GLY A 931 10.25 33.53 12.82
C GLY A 931 10.36 32.16 13.50
N GLY A 932 10.70 32.10 14.78
CA GLY A 932 10.84 30.83 15.51
C GLY A 932 12.02 29.97 15.06
N SER A 933 11.98 28.67 15.39
CA SER A 933 13.04 27.70 15.10
C SER A 933 12.50 26.48 14.36
N LEU A 934 13.08 26.18 13.19
CA LEU A 934 12.81 24.96 12.43
C LEU A 934 14.01 24.03 12.52
N VAL A 935 13.79 22.81 13.00
CA VAL A 935 14.81 21.77 13.08
C VAL A 935 14.39 20.58 12.23
N PHE A 936 15.24 20.20 11.29
CA PHE A 936 15.18 18.91 10.60
C PHE A 936 16.37 18.07 11.03
N GLU A 937 16.08 16.85 11.46
CA GLU A 937 17.07 15.86 11.82
C GLU A 937 16.79 14.56 11.07
N LEU A 938 17.72 14.21 10.19
CA LEU A 938 17.61 13.11 9.26
C LEU A 938 16.41 13.28 8.31
N ALA A 939 16.65 13.81 7.12
CA ALA A 939 15.60 13.98 6.12
C ALA A 939 16.07 13.67 4.71
N ASN A 940 15.17 13.23 3.84
CA ASN A 940 15.42 13.06 2.41
C ASN A 940 14.64 14.09 1.60
N PHE A 941 15.35 14.93 0.83
CA PHE A 941 14.78 15.88 -0.12
C PHE A 941 15.05 15.39 -1.54
N LEU A 942 14.04 14.78 -2.18
CA LEU A 942 14.22 14.13 -3.48
C LEU A 942 14.39 15.09 -4.67
N HIS A 943 13.86 16.32 -4.62
CA HIS A 943 13.95 17.23 -5.77
C HIS A 943 14.51 18.61 -5.43
N TYR A 944 13.91 19.33 -4.47
CA TYR A 944 14.30 20.71 -4.13
C TYR A 944 14.45 20.88 -2.61
N ALA A 945 15.48 21.63 -2.20
CA ALA A 945 15.68 22.08 -0.82
C ALA A 945 15.91 23.61 -0.74
N THR A 946 14.90 24.39 -1.13
CA THR A 946 14.98 25.87 -1.06
C THR A 946 14.39 26.37 0.25
N PHE A 947 15.15 27.15 1.02
CA PHE A 947 14.74 27.67 2.32
C PHE A 947 14.75 29.21 2.30
N LEU A 948 13.59 29.82 2.54
CA LEU A 948 13.51 31.25 2.84
C LEU A 948 13.59 31.40 4.36
N VAL A 949 14.62 32.07 4.87
CA VAL A 949 14.82 32.27 6.30
C VAL A 949 14.88 33.76 6.55
N ASP A 950 13.77 34.34 7.02
CA ASP A 950 13.60 35.79 7.14
C ASP A 950 13.05 36.13 8.54
N GLY A 951 13.93 36.11 9.55
CA GLY A 951 13.58 36.42 10.95
C GLY A 951 13.51 35.23 11.92
N GLY A 952 13.67 33.99 11.45
CA GLY A 952 13.76 32.78 12.29
C GLY A 952 15.05 31.98 12.08
N THR A 953 15.20 30.85 12.77
CA THR A 953 16.38 29.98 12.69
C THR A 953 16.08 28.66 11.99
N LEU A 954 17.06 28.15 11.23
CA LEU A 954 17.00 26.84 10.58
C LEU A 954 18.16 25.96 11.04
N THR A 955 17.87 24.74 11.46
CA THR A 955 18.88 23.70 11.72
C THR A 955 18.56 22.48 10.88
N LEU A 956 19.50 22.08 10.01
CA LEU A 956 19.38 20.91 9.13
C LEU A 956 20.52 19.94 9.43
N ILE A 957 20.18 18.79 10.00
CA ILE A 957 21.14 17.77 10.44
C ILE A 957 20.93 16.51 9.60
N ASN A 958 22.03 15.94 9.11
CA ASN A 958 22.08 14.63 8.49
C ASN A 958 21.06 14.40 7.35
N SER A 959 20.84 15.41 6.52
CA SER A 959 19.87 15.31 5.42
C SER A 959 20.52 14.93 4.10
N TYR A 960 19.79 14.18 3.28
CA TYR A 960 20.16 13.82 1.93
C TYR A 960 19.40 14.69 0.94
N LEU A 961 20.13 15.38 0.07
CA LEU A 961 19.57 16.23 -0.97
C LEU A 961 20.02 15.67 -2.31
N ASN A 962 19.05 15.30 -3.15
CA ASN A 962 19.31 14.61 -4.41
C ASN A 962 18.67 15.35 -5.59
N ASN A 963 19.17 16.54 -5.93
CA ASN A 963 18.60 17.27 -7.05
C ASN A 963 19.07 16.68 -8.38
N ASN A 964 18.15 16.08 -9.13
CA ASN A 964 18.40 15.59 -10.50
C ASN A 964 18.11 16.66 -11.58
N THR A 965 17.63 17.86 -11.22
CA THR A 965 17.39 18.95 -12.17
C THR A 965 18.63 19.85 -12.29
N THR A 966 19.25 19.82 -13.46
CA THR A 966 20.40 20.65 -13.80
C THR A 966 20.00 22.12 -13.81
N GLY A 967 20.59 22.92 -12.91
CA GLY A 967 20.38 24.38 -12.82
C GLY A 967 19.55 24.88 -11.63
N ALA A 968 18.92 24.00 -10.85
CA ALA A 968 18.28 24.39 -9.59
C ALA A 968 19.24 24.22 -8.40
N LYS A 969 19.32 25.25 -7.57
CA LYS A 969 20.24 25.37 -6.42
C LYS A 969 19.75 24.48 -5.27
N GLU A 970 20.62 23.64 -4.68
CA GLU A 970 20.18 22.58 -3.77
C GLU A 970 19.86 23.01 -2.34
N ILE A 971 20.70 23.86 -1.72
CA ILE A 971 20.30 24.64 -0.54
C ILE A 971 20.42 26.10 -0.93
N THR A 972 19.30 26.78 -1.08
CA THR A 972 19.28 28.24 -1.18
C THR A 972 18.74 28.78 0.12
N VAL A 973 19.56 29.55 0.83
CA VAL A 973 19.11 30.37 1.97
C VAL A 973 18.93 31.79 1.46
N LYS A 974 17.70 32.30 1.49
CA LYS A 974 17.38 33.68 1.13
C LYS A 974 17.15 34.53 2.39
N ASN A 975 17.64 35.77 2.38
CA ASN A 975 17.40 36.80 3.39
C ASN A 975 17.74 36.41 4.84
N ALA A 976 18.68 35.48 5.09
CA ALA A 976 19.01 35.06 6.45
C ALA A 976 19.54 36.22 7.28
N SER A 977 18.65 36.81 8.05
CA SER A 977 18.88 37.79 9.11
C SER A 977 19.14 37.10 10.46
N SER A 978 19.07 35.77 10.50
CA SER A 978 19.18 34.92 11.70
C SER A 978 19.94 33.61 11.41
N PRO A 979 20.47 32.93 12.44
CA PRO A 979 21.36 31.77 12.27
C PRO A 979 20.77 30.60 11.48
N VAL A 980 21.58 30.05 10.57
CA VAL A 980 21.32 28.79 9.86
C VAL A 980 22.45 27.80 10.14
N SER A 981 22.11 26.62 10.66
CA SER A 981 23.07 25.55 10.96
C SER A 981 22.85 24.35 10.06
N LEU A 982 23.87 23.97 9.29
CA LEU A 982 23.83 22.83 8.36
C LEU A 982 24.91 21.84 8.79
N ILE A 983 24.52 20.65 9.28
CA ILE A 983 25.44 19.71 9.92
C ILE A 983 25.33 18.33 9.28
N GLY A 984 26.42 17.85 8.66
CA GLY A 984 26.53 16.48 8.15
C GLY A 984 25.60 16.11 6.99
N ASN A 985 25.11 17.10 6.24
CA ASN A 985 24.23 16.89 5.09
C ASN A 985 25.02 16.38 3.87
N ILE A 986 24.39 15.56 3.03
CA ILE A 986 24.97 15.10 1.76
C ILE A 986 24.18 15.74 0.61
N THR A 987 24.88 16.53 -0.21
CA THR A 987 24.33 17.32 -1.32
C THR A 987 24.95 16.88 -2.66
N THR A 988 24.24 17.02 -3.77
CA THR A 988 24.78 16.79 -5.12
C THR A 988 25.63 17.97 -5.59
N TYR A 989 25.16 19.20 -5.48
CA TYR A 989 25.73 20.42 -6.08
C TYR A 989 26.16 21.48 -5.04
N GLY A 990 26.06 21.16 -3.75
CA GLY A 990 26.49 22.05 -2.66
C GLY A 990 25.46 23.10 -2.26
N MET A 991 25.93 24.11 -1.54
CA MET A 991 25.09 25.14 -0.91
C MET A 991 25.31 26.50 -1.58
N ARG A 992 24.26 27.31 -1.69
CA ARG A 992 24.36 28.71 -2.10
C ARG A 992 23.61 29.59 -1.09
N THR A 993 24.33 30.56 -0.55
CA THR A 993 23.76 31.65 0.25
C THR A 993 23.66 32.89 -0.62
N ASP A 994 22.64 33.72 -0.44
CA ASP A 994 22.75 35.09 -0.93
C ASP A 994 23.79 35.87 -0.10
N GLY A 995 24.34 36.96 -0.66
CA GLY A 995 25.52 37.63 -0.09
C GLY A 995 25.35 38.12 1.35
N ALA A 996 24.13 38.50 1.76
CA ALA A 996 23.83 38.91 3.12
C ALA A 996 23.69 37.70 4.07
N ALA A 997 23.08 36.60 3.60
CA ALA A 997 22.87 35.38 4.36
C ALA A 997 24.17 34.62 4.68
N ALA A 998 25.24 34.77 3.88
CA ALA A 998 26.48 34.00 4.04
C ALA A 998 27.11 34.12 5.44
N SER A 999 27.00 35.29 6.08
CA SER A 999 27.52 35.53 7.43
C SER A 999 26.79 34.77 8.53
N GLN A 1000 25.54 34.36 8.28
CA GLN A 1000 24.67 33.69 9.25
C GLN A 1000 24.68 32.15 9.10
N VAL A 1001 25.33 31.63 8.05
CA VAL A 1001 25.33 30.19 7.76
C VAL A 1001 26.56 29.53 8.36
N ARG A 1002 26.32 28.64 9.33
CA ARG A 1002 27.32 27.71 9.87
C ARG A 1002 27.14 26.36 9.21
N ALA A 1003 28.12 25.94 8.40
CA ALA A 1003 28.11 24.67 7.70
C ALA A 1003 29.23 23.76 8.18
N GLU A 1004 28.89 22.60 8.75
CA GLU A 1004 29.84 21.66 9.36
C GLU A 1004 29.65 20.26 8.81
N PHE A 1005 30.76 19.59 8.45
CA PHE A 1005 30.78 18.18 8.03
C PHE A 1005 29.89 17.83 6.83
N ASN A 1006 29.36 18.84 6.11
CA ASN A 1006 28.54 18.63 4.92
C ASN A 1006 29.41 18.10 3.77
N THR A 1007 28.86 17.14 3.03
CA THR A 1007 29.51 16.52 1.89
C THR A 1007 28.83 16.96 0.59
N GLN A 1008 29.64 17.34 -0.39
CA GLN A 1008 29.20 17.81 -1.68
C GLN A 1008 29.72 16.88 -2.79
N ARG A 1009 28.82 16.23 -3.52
CA ARG A 1009 29.20 15.20 -4.52
C ARG A 1009 29.80 15.77 -5.80
N ASN A 1010 29.32 16.93 -6.27
CA ASN A 1010 29.77 17.62 -7.47
C ASN A 1010 30.20 19.04 -7.14
N VAL A 1011 31.27 19.53 -7.77
CA VAL A 1011 31.71 20.92 -7.68
C VAL A 1011 30.64 21.83 -8.31
N PRO A 1012 30.22 22.94 -7.66
CA PRO A 1012 29.29 23.87 -8.29
C PRO A 1012 29.99 24.51 -9.49
N ILE A 1013 29.28 24.66 -10.59
CA ILE A 1013 29.81 25.30 -11.79
C ILE A 1013 29.28 26.74 -11.77
N PRO A 1014 30.15 27.76 -11.66
CA PRO A 1014 29.74 29.16 -11.67
C PRO A 1014 28.87 29.52 -12.89
N ASP A 1015 27.89 30.40 -12.70
CA ASP A 1015 26.96 30.81 -13.78
C ASP A 1015 27.71 31.49 -14.96
N ASP A 1016 28.88 32.10 -14.70
CA ASP A 1016 29.79 32.73 -15.65
C ASP A 1016 30.86 31.78 -16.24
N THR A 1017 30.74 30.48 -15.99
CA THR A 1017 31.71 29.48 -16.47
C THR A 1017 31.85 29.52 -17.99
N LYS A 1018 33.09 29.68 -18.44
CA LYS A 1018 33.46 29.62 -19.86
C LYS A 1018 34.07 28.28 -20.29
N GLU A 1019 34.40 27.39 -19.37
CA GLU A 1019 34.97 26.07 -19.69
C GLU A 1019 34.34 24.98 -18.85
N LEU A 1020 33.83 23.93 -19.51
CA LEU A 1020 33.43 22.69 -18.87
C LEU A 1020 34.52 21.64 -19.10
N SER A 1021 34.67 20.70 -18.17
CA SER A 1021 35.65 19.63 -18.31
C SER A 1021 35.20 18.31 -17.69
N VAL A 1022 35.82 17.22 -18.13
CA VAL A 1022 35.82 15.95 -17.44
C VAL A 1022 37.20 15.35 -17.56
N SER A 1023 37.80 14.98 -16.43
CA SER A 1023 39.07 14.24 -16.40
C SER A 1023 38.81 12.77 -16.11
N LEU A 1024 39.46 11.87 -16.84
CA LEU A 1024 39.23 10.45 -16.79
C LEU A 1024 40.42 9.77 -16.09
N GLY A 1025 40.14 8.99 -15.05
CA GLY A 1025 41.13 8.23 -14.28
C GLY A 1025 40.54 6.90 -13.84
N LYS A 1026 40.74 6.47 -12.58
CA LYS A 1026 39.96 5.35 -12.02
C LYS A 1026 38.46 5.63 -12.02
N ARG A 1027 38.09 6.89 -11.75
CA ARG A 1027 36.75 7.46 -11.88
C ARG A 1027 36.83 8.73 -12.72
N GLN A 1028 35.71 9.13 -13.33
CA GLN A 1028 35.62 10.42 -13.99
C GLN A 1028 35.47 11.55 -12.95
N LYS A 1029 36.26 12.61 -13.08
CA LYS A 1029 36.12 13.87 -12.33
C LYS A 1029 35.37 14.85 -13.22
N LYS A 1030 34.09 15.08 -12.92
CA LYS A 1030 33.18 15.88 -13.74
C LYS A 1030 33.20 17.36 -13.34
N PHE A 1031 33.20 18.23 -14.34
CA PHE A 1031 32.94 19.66 -14.23
C PHE A 1031 32.03 20.08 -15.40
N GLY A 1032 30.76 19.68 -15.33
CA GLY A 1032 29.74 20.03 -16.33
C GLY A 1032 29.71 19.16 -17.57
N ILE A 1033 30.57 18.14 -17.63
CA ILE A 1033 30.56 17.09 -18.66
C ILE A 1033 30.67 15.75 -17.95
N SER A 1034 29.99 14.73 -18.48
CA SER A 1034 30.20 13.34 -18.12
C SER A 1034 30.45 12.48 -19.34
N VAL A 1035 31.21 11.40 -19.15
CA VAL A 1035 31.38 10.32 -20.13
C VAL A 1035 30.55 9.13 -19.69
N ARG A 1036 29.78 8.55 -20.60
CA ARG A 1036 28.99 7.35 -20.30
C ARG A 1036 29.90 6.18 -20.01
N GLU A 1037 29.65 5.47 -18.91
CA GLU A 1037 30.43 4.27 -18.58
C GLU A 1037 30.07 3.09 -19.49
N LYS A 1038 28.78 2.88 -19.77
CA LYS A 1038 28.31 1.79 -20.62
C LYS A 1038 26.94 2.11 -21.23
N ASP A 1039 26.73 1.68 -22.46
CA ASP A 1039 25.42 1.69 -23.12
C ASP A 1039 25.29 0.59 -24.19
N GLY A 1040 24.26 0.71 -25.05
CA GLY A 1040 24.00 -0.23 -26.13
C GLY A 1040 25.16 -0.36 -27.13
N GLU A 1041 26.00 0.67 -27.28
CA GLU A 1041 27.03 0.75 -28.32
C GLU A 1041 28.46 0.86 -27.77
N SER A 1042 28.63 1.26 -26.50
CA SER A 1042 29.92 1.53 -25.87
C SER A 1042 30.04 0.91 -24.48
N GLU A 1043 31.27 0.64 -24.08
CA GLU A 1043 31.65 0.23 -22.72
C GLU A 1043 33.05 0.77 -22.47
N ASN A 1044 33.16 1.70 -21.52
CA ASN A 1044 34.35 2.50 -21.25
C ASN A 1044 34.94 2.08 -19.90
N VAL A 1045 36.22 1.75 -19.90
CA VAL A 1045 36.93 1.25 -18.72
C VAL A 1045 38.16 2.11 -18.44
N ALA A 1046 38.51 2.23 -17.16
CA ALA A 1046 39.74 2.90 -16.75
C ALA A 1046 40.98 2.18 -17.30
N ALA A 1047 41.95 2.96 -17.75
CA ALA A 1047 43.24 2.54 -18.26
C ALA A 1047 44.32 3.52 -17.78
N GLU A 1048 45.58 3.08 -17.84
CA GLU A 1048 46.74 3.92 -17.48
C GLU A 1048 47.77 3.86 -18.60
N LYS A 1049 48.26 5.02 -19.03
CA LYS A 1049 49.30 5.15 -20.06
C LYS A 1049 50.32 6.22 -19.63
N ALA A 1050 51.59 5.83 -19.63
CA ALA A 1050 52.70 6.68 -19.22
C ALA A 1050 52.49 7.37 -17.84
N GLY A 1051 51.94 6.64 -16.86
CA GLY A 1051 51.70 7.14 -15.50
C GLY A 1051 50.51 8.11 -15.36
N ARG A 1052 49.75 8.37 -16.43
CA ARG A 1052 48.52 9.16 -16.39
C ARG A 1052 47.31 8.25 -16.68
N GLY A 1053 46.27 8.39 -15.86
CA GLY A 1053 45.01 7.69 -16.05
C GLY A 1053 44.17 8.26 -17.19
N GLY A 1054 43.31 7.42 -17.76
CA GLY A 1054 42.32 7.79 -18.77
C GLY A 1054 41.36 6.63 -19.03
N TRP A 1055 40.37 6.81 -19.90
CA TRP A 1055 39.42 5.74 -20.24
C TRP A 1055 39.60 5.29 -21.68
N MET A 1056 39.38 3.99 -21.91
CA MET A 1056 39.31 3.39 -23.25
C MET A 1056 37.98 2.68 -23.45
N SER A 1057 37.43 2.80 -24.65
CA SER A 1057 36.25 2.05 -25.05
C SER A 1057 36.65 0.64 -25.49
N ILE A 1058 36.02 -0.38 -24.92
CA ILE A 1058 36.33 -1.79 -25.17
C ILE A 1058 35.27 -2.52 -26.00
N LYS A 1059 34.09 -1.94 -26.16
CA LYS A 1059 32.97 -2.52 -26.91
C LYS A 1059 32.83 -1.86 -28.29
N GLN A 1060 32.59 -2.69 -29.30
CA GLN A 1060 32.21 -2.24 -30.64
C GLN A 1060 30.71 -2.50 -30.86
N PRO A 1061 29.98 -1.56 -31.50
CA PRO A 1061 28.62 -1.81 -31.94
C PRO A 1061 28.60 -2.73 -33.16
N SER A 1062 27.57 -3.58 -33.27
CA SER A 1062 27.43 -4.51 -34.40
C SER A 1062 27.28 -3.82 -35.76
N HIS A 1063 26.77 -2.59 -35.78
CA HIS A 1063 26.55 -1.81 -37.01
C HIS A 1063 27.78 -1.03 -37.49
N ALA A 1064 28.83 -0.90 -36.68
CA ALA A 1064 30.09 -0.27 -37.06
C ALA A 1064 31.31 -1.08 -36.57
N PRO A 1065 31.54 -2.28 -37.12
CA PRO A 1065 32.71 -3.09 -36.79
C PRO A 1065 34.02 -2.32 -36.98
N GLY A 1066 34.98 -2.48 -36.07
CA GLY A 1066 36.25 -1.75 -36.11
C GLY A 1066 36.19 -0.29 -35.63
N THR A 1067 35.02 0.16 -35.16
CA THR A 1067 34.86 1.50 -34.55
C THR A 1067 34.48 1.38 -33.08
N TYR A 1068 35.08 2.21 -32.24
CA TYR A 1068 34.74 2.32 -30.83
C TYR A 1068 34.11 3.69 -30.55
N PHE A 1069 33.08 3.70 -29.72
CA PHE A 1069 32.39 4.93 -29.34
C PHE A 1069 32.63 5.31 -27.88
N MET A 1070 32.74 6.60 -27.64
CA MET A 1070 32.66 7.23 -26.33
C MET A 1070 31.66 8.37 -26.40
N TYR A 1071 30.64 8.31 -25.56
CA TYR A 1071 29.56 9.30 -25.51
C TYR A 1071 29.78 10.25 -24.35
N CYS A 1072 29.68 11.56 -24.60
CA CYS A 1072 29.71 12.56 -23.55
C CYS A 1072 28.41 13.36 -23.51
N THR A 1073 27.99 13.67 -22.28
CA THR A 1073 26.81 14.47 -21.99
C THR A 1073 27.28 15.75 -21.32
N VAL A 1074 26.90 16.89 -21.89
CA VAL A 1074 26.99 18.19 -21.23
C VAL A 1074 25.92 18.21 -20.15
N GLU A 1075 26.26 18.58 -18.94
CA GLU A 1075 25.34 18.59 -17.80
C GLU A 1075 25.02 20.03 -17.34
N PHE A 1076 25.81 21.02 -17.76
CA PHE A 1076 25.66 22.41 -17.31
C PHE A 1076 24.70 23.24 -18.19
N PRO A 1077 23.65 23.87 -17.62
CA PRO A 1077 22.65 24.62 -18.37
C PRO A 1077 23.19 25.75 -19.25
N GLY A 1078 24.26 26.44 -18.83
CA GLY A 1078 24.86 27.54 -19.59
C GLY A 1078 25.41 27.12 -20.97
N PHE A 1079 25.55 25.82 -21.23
CA PHE A 1079 26.00 25.26 -22.51
C PHE A 1079 24.89 24.46 -23.21
N LYS A 1080 23.83 24.07 -22.49
CA LYS A 1080 22.70 23.30 -23.04
C LYS A 1080 21.83 24.16 -23.95
N ASN A 1081 21.12 23.49 -24.87
CA ASN A 1081 20.10 24.08 -25.75
C ASN A 1081 20.54 25.36 -26.48
N GLY A 1082 21.82 25.42 -26.88
CA GLY A 1082 22.39 26.58 -27.57
C GLY A 1082 22.93 27.69 -26.65
N GLY A 1083 23.12 27.43 -25.35
CA GLY A 1083 23.70 28.40 -24.41
C GLY A 1083 25.17 28.76 -24.68
N ALA A 1084 25.89 27.92 -25.44
CA ALA A 1084 27.27 28.13 -25.87
C ALA A 1084 27.43 27.74 -27.35
N PRO A 1085 26.82 28.50 -28.30
CA PRO A 1085 26.80 28.12 -29.71
C PRO A 1085 28.21 28.14 -30.32
N ASN A 1086 29.03 29.11 -29.93
CA ASN A 1086 30.45 29.16 -30.26
C ASN A 1086 31.27 28.53 -29.13
N ALA A 1087 31.91 27.40 -29.41
CA ALA A 1087 32.73 26.67 -28.45
C ALA A 1087 33.93 25.96 -29.10
N VAL A 1088 34.88 25.56 -28.29
CA VAL A 1088 35.98 24.66 -28.65
C VAL A 1088 35.85 23.38 -27.86
N ILE A 1089 35.76 22.23 -28.54
CA ILE A 1089 35.83 20.92 -27.93
C ILE A 1089 37.29 20.50 -27.89
N ALA A 1090 37.88 20.40 -26.69
CA ALA A 1090 39.25 19.94 -26.52
C ALA A 1090 39.31 18.53 -25.91
N VAL A 1091 40.16 17.66 -26.45
CA VAL A 1091 40.28 16.25 -26.01
C VAL A 1091 41.73 15.91 -25.77
N ASP A 1092 42.06 15.53 -24.53
CA ASP A 1092 43.35 14.94 -24.20
C ASP A 1092 43.31 13.44 -24.47
N TYR A 1093 44.20 12.95 -25.31
CA TYR A 1093 44.30 11.53 -25.65
C TYR A 1093 45.76 11.07 -25.66
N PHE A 1094 45.96 9.79 -25.44
CA PHE A 1094 47.26 9.15 -25.62
C PHE A 1094 47.43 8.72 -27.08
N ASP A 1095 48.39 9.31 -27.79
CA ASP A 1095 48.61 9.07 -29.22
C ASP A 1095 49.38 7.77 -29.46
N GLU A 1096 48.66 6.65 -29.49
CA GLU A 1096 49.20 5.31 -29.70
C GLU A 1096 48.48 4.60 -30.86
N GLY A 1097 49.24 4.16 -31.86
CA GLY A 1097 48.73 3.58 -33.10
C GLY A 1097 48.42 4.59 -34.22
N THR A 1098 47.90 4.09 -35.33
CA THR A 1098 47.76 4.81 -36.62
C THR A 1098 46.30 4.94 -37.10
N GLY A 1099 45.34 4.97 -36.18
CA GLY A 1099 43.90 5.07 -36.47
C GLY A 1099 43.37 6.49 -36.69
N GLU A 1100 42.05 6.62 -36.92
CA GLU A 1100 41.34 7.90 -37.02
C GLU A 1100 40.49 8.19 -35.77
N PHE A 1101 40.56 9.43 -35.28
CA PHE A 1101 39.77 9.95 -34.16
C PHE A 1101 38.85 11.06 -34.68
N ARG A 1102 37.53 10.81 -34.66
CA ARG A 1102 36.50 11.71 -35.19
C ARG A 1102 35.55 12.16 -34.09
N ILE A 1103 35.10 13.41 -34.16
CA ILE A 1103 34.14 13.99 -33.20
C ILE A 1103 32.86 14.39 -33.92
N ALA A 1104 31.73 13.91 -33.41
CA ALA A 1104 30.40 14.34 -33.80
C ALA A 1104 29.68 15.00 -32.61
N TYR A 1105 28.86 16.03 -32.85
CA TYR A 1105 28.16 16.78 -31.81
C TYR A 1105 26.72 17.16 -32.21
N ASP A 1106 25.93 17.53 -31.22
CA ASP A 1106 24.57 18.05 -31.38
C ASP A 1106 24.60 19.55 -31.74
N SER A 1107 24.32 19.87 -33.00
CA SER A 1107 24.38 21.22 -33.59
C SER A 1107 22.99 21.80 -33.89
N SER A 1108 22.86 23.12 -33.91
CA SER A 1108 21.65 23.82 -34.34
C SER A 1108 21.48 23.95 -35.86
N ASP A 1109 22.46 23.50 -36.66
CA ASP A 1109 22.45 23.57 -38.12
C ASP A 1109 21.51 22.53 -38.75
N GLU A 1110 20.30 22.98 -39.10
CA GLU A 1110 19.26 22.14 -39.71
C GLU A 1110 19.62 21.62 -41.12
N SER A 1111 20.70 22.10 -41.74
CA SER A 1111 21.18 21.52 -43.00
C SER A 1111 21.80 20.13 -42.80
N VAL A 1112 22.24 19.81 -41.59
CA VAL A 1112 22.77 18.47 -41.23
C VAL A 1112 21.60 17.50 -41.02
N LYS A 1113 21.46 16.52 -41.93
CA LYS A 1113 20.35 15.55 -41.93
C LYS A 1113 20.81 14.10 -41.75
N VAL A 1114 21.81 13.86 -40.89
CA VAL A 1114 22.29 12.50 -40.56
C VAL A 1114 21.15 11.63 -40.03
N VAL A 1115 20.25 12.22 -39.23
CA VAL A 1115 18.98 11.60 -38.83
C VAL A 1115 17.83 12.52 -39.24
N ALA A 1116 17.01 12.08 -40.20
CA ALA A 1116 15.98 12.92 -40.82
C ALA A 1116 14.96 13.53 -39.84
N LYS A 1117 14.64 12.82 -38.75
CA LYS A 1117 13.68 13.28 -37.72
C LYS A 1117 14.27 14.31 -36.75
N THR A 1118 15.59 14.50 -36.74
CA THR A 1118 16.31 15.41 -35.84
C THR A 1118 17.43 16.16 -36.57
N PRO A 1119 17.10 17.12 -37.45
CA PRO A 1119 18.10 17.94 -38.14
C PRO A 1119 19.07 18.63 -37.15
N GLY A 1120 20.35 18.71 -37.52
CA GLY A 1120 21.44 19.23 -36.70
C GLY A 1120 22.15 18.21 -35.79
N ALA A 1121 21.54 17.05 -35.53
CA ALA A 1121 22.21 15.99 -34.78
C ALA A 1121 23.34 15.34 -35.59
N TRP A 1122 24.42 14.94 -34.90
CA TRP A 1122 25.60 14.26 -35.47
C TRP A 1122 26.42 15.09 -36.47
N LYS A 1123 26.46 16.42 -36.32
CA LYS A 1123 27.36 17.25 -37.11
C LYS A 1123 28.80 16.90 -36.78
N GLU A 1124 29.65 16.72 -37.78
CA GLU A 1124 31.07 16.43 -37.58
C GLU A 1124 31.81 17.73 -37.23
N ALA A 1125 32.56 17.71 -36.11
CA ALA A 1125 33.45 18.80 -35.73
C ALA A 1125 34.83 18.67 -36.40
N GLY A 1126 35.26 17.43 -36.66
CA GLY A 1126 36.46 17.12 -37.44
C GLY A 1126 36.97 15.70 -37.21
N THR A 1127 37.98 15.34 -38.00
CA THR A 1127 38.66 14.03 -37.97
C THR A 1127 40.17 14.23 -37.94
N LEU A 1128 40.87 13.46 -37.10
CA LEU A 1128 42.34 13.44 -36.99
C LEU A 1128 42.87 12.02 -37.24
N ARG A 1129 44.03 11.91 -37.90
CA ARG A 1129 44.84 10.69 -37.93
C ARG A 1129 45.85 10.67 -36.79
N MET A 1130 45.83 9.59 -36.01
CA MET A 1130 46.82 9.31 -34.98
C MET A 1130 48.18 8.98 -35.60
N THR A 1131 49.26 9.33 -34.91
CA THR A 1131 50.63 9.28 -35.45
C THR A 1131 51.57 8.40 -34.64
N ASP A 1132 51.05 7.68 -33.64
CA ASP A 1132 51.78 6.78 -32.76
C ASP A 1132 52.99 7.40 -32.03
N THR A 1133 52.92 8.66 -31.57
CA THR A 1133 54.05 9.26 -30.84
C THR A 1133 54.23 8.72 -29.42
N LYS A 1134 53.27 7.96 -28.91
CA LYS A 1134 53.22 7.40 -27.54
C LYS A 1134 53.35 8.47 -26.45
N THR A 1135 52.78 9.63 -26.73
CA THR A 1135 52.74 10.77 -25.81
C THR A 1135 51.30 11.28 -25.67
N TRP A 1136 51.02 11.94 -24.55
CA TRP A 1136 49.75 12.63 -24.38
C TRP A 1136 49.69 13.86 -25.27
N LYS A 1137 48.61 14.00 -26.04
CA LYS A 1137 48.33 15.13 -26.92
C LYS A 1137 46.94 15.71 -26.62
N THR A 1138 46.74 16.98 -26.95
CA THR A 1138 45.43 17.65 -26.90
C THR A 1138 44.98 17.97 -28.32
N LEU A 1139 43.73 17.66 -28.66
CA LEU A 1139 43.06 18.09 -29.88
C LEU A 1139 42.05 19.16 -29.56
N GLU A 1140 41.88 20.12 -30.45
CA GLU A 1140 40.88 21.18 -30.33
C GLU A 1140 40.07 21.29 -31.62
N PHE A 1141 38.74 21.33 -31.50
CA PHE A 1141 37.82 21.50 -32.61
C PHE A 1141 36.89 22.67 -32.32
N ALA A 1142 36.93 23.69 -33.17
CA ALA A 1142 36.00 24.81 -33.10
C ALA A 1142 34.62 24.39 -33.65
N VAL A 1143 33.57 24.70 -32.90
CA VAL A 1143 32.16 24.50 -33.27
C VAL A 1143 31.42 25.82 -33.09
N ASN A 1144 30.64 26.26 -34.08
CA ASN A 1144 30.07 27.62 -34.12
C ASN A 1144 28.52 27.63 -34.03
N ASP A 1145 27.95 26.48 -33.78
CA ASP A 1145 26.52 26.18 -33.82
C ASP A 1145 26.17 25.05 -32.84
N ALA A 1146 26.89 24.94 -31.72
CA ALA A 1146 26.64 23.91 -30.73
C ALA A 1146 25.27 24.11 -30.07
N LYS A 1147 24.46 23.04 -30.04
CA LYS A 1147 23.14 23.03 -29.39
C LYS A 1147 23.15 22.23 -28.09
N PHE A 1148 23.86 21.10 -28.03
CA PHE A 1148 23.96 20.24 -26.83
C PHE A 1148 22.58 20.02 -26.16
N SER A 1149 21.65 19.42 -26.89
CA SER A 1149 20.27 19.15 -26.43
C SER A 1149 19.99 17.65 -26.30
N GLY A 1150 21.03 16.81 -26.25
CA GLY A 1150 20.91 15.36 -26.09
C GLY A 1150 20.43 14.61 -27.33
N ARG A 1151 20.45 15.21 -28.54
CA ARG A 1151 19.87 14.58 -29.75
C ARG A 1151 20.77 13.53 -30.41
N CYS A 1152 21.98 13.29 -29.90
CA CYS A 1152 22.90 12.27 -30.39
C CYS A 1152 22.79 10.99 -29.55
N ASN A 1153 21.71 10.22 -29.72
CA ASN A 1153 21.39 9.03 -28.89
C ASN A 1153 21.34 9.35 -27.37
N GLY A 1154 20.73 10.48 -27.01
CA GLY A 1154 20.64 10.96 -25.62
C GLY A 1154 21.92 11.65 -25.12
N ALA A 1155 22.95 11.80 -25.96
CA ALA A 1155 24.22 12.46 -25.64
C ALA A 1155 24.35 13.75 -26.43
N ASP A 1156 25.38 14.55 -26.11
CA ASP A 1156 25.65 15.84 -26.75
C ASP A 1156 26.82 15.77 -27.72
N LEU A 1157 27.78 14.86 -27.47
CA LEU A 1157 28.89 14.59 -28.36
C LEU A 1157 29.30 13.10 -28.31
N ARG A 1158 29.90 12.63 -29.40
CA ARG A 1158 30.45 11.29 -29.55
C ARG A 1158 31.85 11.37 -30.13
N PHE A 1159 32.76 10.62 -29.53
CA PHE A 1159 34.04 10.25 -30.13
C PHE A 1159 33.88 8.94 -30.91
N GLU A 1160 34.29 8.96 -32.16
CA GLU A 1160 34.39 7.80 -33.03
C GLU A 1160 35.86 7.48 -33.26
N ILE A 1161 36.28 6.35 -32.76
CA ILE A 1161 37.66 5.89 -32.87
C ILE A 1161 37.68 4.72 -33.86
N LYS A 1162 38.30 4.93 -35.01
CA LYS A 1162 38.55 3.90 -36.02
C LYS A 1162 39.99 3.47 -35.92
N SER A 1163 40.26 2.43 -35.14
CA SER A 1163 41.62 1.90 -34.99
C SER A 1163 41.59 0.37 -34.98
N GLY A 1164 42.37 -0.23 -35.89
CA GLY A 1164 42.35 -1.68 -36.10
C GLY A 1164 42.79 -2.49 -34.88
N THR A 1165 43.87 -2.09 -34.19
CA THR A 1165 44.51 -2.90 -33.13
C THR A 1165 44.79 -2.17 -31.81
N ILE A 1166 44.87 -0.82 -31.79
CA ILE A 1166 45.21 -0.04 -30.59
C ILE A 1166 44.07 0.93 -30.24
N LYS A 1167 43.59 0.90 -28.99
CA LYS A 1167 42.49 1.74 -28.50
C LYS A 1167 43.08 3.00 -27.83
N PRO A 1168 42.84 4.22 -28.34
CA PRO A 1168 43.31 5.44 -27.70
C PRO A 1168 42.65 5.59 -26.33
N VAL A 1169 43.48 6.00 -25.38
CA VAL A 1169 43.04 6.31 -24.02
C VAL A 1169 42.75 7.81 -23.97
N VAL A 1170 41.52 8.18 -23.63
CA VAL A 1170 41.12 9.58 -23.44
C VAL A 1170 41.34 9.95 -21.98
N GLY A 1171 42.11 11.00 -21.73
CA GLY A 1171 42.48 11.45 -20.38
C GLY A 1171 41.62 12.60 -19.89
N ALA A 1172 41.11 13.44 -20.80
CA ALA A 1172 40.18 14.52 -20.47
C ALA A 1172 39.40 15.00 -21.69
N VAL A 1173 38.22 15.57 -21.46
CA VAL A 1173 37.42 16.30 -22.45
C VAL A 1173 37.08 17.66 -21.87
N ARG A 1174 37.16 18.71 -22.67
CA ARG A 1174 36.83 20.09 -22.30
C ARG A 1174 35.94 20.72 -23.37
N ILE A 1175 35.03 21.59 -22.97
CA ILE A 1175 34.22 22.42 -23.88
C ILE A 1175 34.38 23.86 -23.42
N ILE A 1176 35.02 24.68 -24.25
CA ILE A 1176 35.40 26.06 -23.94
C ILE A 1176 34.51 26.99 -24.76
N LYS A 1177 33.60 27.71 -24.12
CA LYS A 1177 32.77 28.76 -24.73
C LYS A 1177 33.66 29.88 -25.26
N ARG A 1178 33.40 30.31 -26.49
CA ARG A 1178 34.02 31.48 -27.12
C ARG A 1178 33.01 32.62 -27.15
N ASP A 1179 33.49 33.82 -26.83
CA ASP A 1179 32.68 35.04 -26.91
C ASP A 1179 32.42 35.46 -28.36
#